data_AF-A0A935NHI6-F1
#
_entry.id   AF-A0A935NHI6-F1
#
_cell.length_a   1.000
_cell.length_b   1.000
_cell.length_c   1.000
_cell.angle_alpha   90.00
_cell.angle_beta   90.00
_cell.angle_gamma   90.00
#
_symmetry.space_group_name_H-M   'P 1'
#
loop_
_entity.id
_entity.type
_entity.pdbx_description
1 polymer ?
#
loop_
_entity_poly.entity_id
_entity_poly.type
_entity_poly.pdbx_seq_one_letter_code
_entity_poly.pdbx_strand_id
1 'polypeptide(L)'
;MCANNALIAQKTTPTNQKTALEYLQNNRIKLGLDAADIAELHVVNAYTNRHNGVTQVYIRQGWHGYWLNDGHATISVLPDGKVLHVGNKLASQIANRVTNNFPDTFLPAHLQAAFKAVKLNYPDENAEIRIQANSNNNKTTNPKAFFVGFQQNLNILVEPVWASVPTLGNNSLLRPAFIIHLTQQQPQYHVWQIVVDAVDFNILSLHDAVNHCKVGSYCALTPLAKATTQQHACTEFEAAEQQGQKYDYNVWPYPLESPLHGPRAIKNSPWIEGNADASPYGWHDVNGDTDPEYDITRGNNVWAQDDEDGNNDDKGYSPKASDFVFDYAYNPEAKVPIDNIDAALTNLFYWNNLIHDIAYHYGFTEEAGNFQQNNYDKGGEGNDFVFADAMDGSTPYNANFYTPKDGEAPRMNMGLWYKDESGTVMRINTPKILEGKHNIAPAVYGPPLPITPKFLSGKLVLVDDGSATPTLGCATLINPDAIKDNIALIDMGNCEALDKSLNAQKAGAIAVLLCNDVEGDPVSPFGDDFGQAKIPTAMMAKTICDSIKLMMVAGETVSVDLKELTTITFDSDLDNGIIAHEYMHGISNRLTGGPLQVDCLNSGEQMGEGWSDFWGLALTTNSKNNGKQARGIGNFSDGQSLAGGGIRTYPYSTDMNINPITYDRIKESPEVHFVGEVWTAMLWDLYWALVDVYGFDEDIYQGKGGNNIAIQLVIDGLKLQPCKPGFVDGRDAILAADQANNNGANQCLIWQVFARRGLGFSANQGSSDNTTDGIQAFDLPPICQTLQITLQAPHTITAGTDITYQFTITNNSSTQTLNQVVATHNLANGLTYKAGSSTCGDPSVDGQNLIFPEQTLAPGASANCSFEVNSAPGNTSQIWFTDGAENGIGNFTNESTGGAWQATTGPDAHSGNNYFSANGSTESPTEAILTLNQPITLSGVLPVLRFWHWYNLASYVNGGIVEISADGSPWMNVSNNSFLRNAYQQVITNANSPLVGQLAFSGNSEGYILTEIDLSDYAGKTIQWRFRLGSDGETMPANWLIDDIELIDAYIYPAEICANSSENFSGCAQEHTVAHPFAVGIDNTNNSNNALNENESLKIQVKPNLVTKGQQIIIQTTSTQQINSQSQAAMLRIFDTMGKLYCEKPVIINQSNVIQLPSALPAGCLIFQVITSSQVAQQLVIVVNN
;
A
#
# COMPACT_ATOMS: atom_id res chain seq x y z
N MET A 1 -28.17 -0.21 50.16
CA MET A 1 -28.28 -1.60 50.64
C MET A 1 -27.20 -2.41 49.94
N CYS A 2 -26.63 -3.44 50.59
CA CYS A 2 -25.81 -4.47 49.93
C CYS A 2 -26.76 -5.42 49.14
N ALA A 3 -26.35 -6.26 48.18
CA ALA A 3 -25.04 -6.63 47.60
C ALA A 3 -25.30 -6.97 46.10
N ASN A 4 -24.36 -7.25 45.18
CA ASN A 4 -23.18 -8.12 45.25
C ASN A 4 -22.04 -7.60 44.37
N ASN A 5 -20.84 -7.47 44.93
CA ASN A 5 -19.60 -7.49 44.14
C ASN A 5 -19.13 -8.94 44.06
N ALA A 6 -19.16 -9.53 42.86
CA ALA A 6 -18.47 -10.79 42.60
C ALA A 6 -16.97 -10.51 42.38
N LEU A 7 -16.17 -10.56 43.45
CA LEU A 7 -14.71 -10.53 43.30
C LEU A 7 -14.23 -11.85 42.67
N ILE A 8 -14.01 -11.81 41.35
CA ILE A 8 -13.02 -12.70 40.72
C ILE A 8 -11.63 -12.19 41.18
N ALA A 9 -10.75 -13.11 41.54
CA ALA A 9 -9.47 -12.77 42.16
C ALA A 9 -8.52 -12.08 41.15
N GLN A 10 -8.43 -10.76 41.23
CA GLN A 10 -7.39 -10.01 40.53
C GLN A 10 -6.01 -10.41 41.06
N LYS A 11 -5.26 -11.18 40.26
CA LYS A 11 -3.81 -10.91 40.13
C LYS A 11 -3.70 -9.42 39.77
N THR A 12 -2.76 -8.70 40.37
CA THR A 12 -2.55 -7.28 40.07
C THR A 12 -2.06 -7.12 38.64
N THR A 13 -2.96 -6.78 37.72
CA THR A 13 -2.65 -6.43 36.33
C THR A 13 -1.58 -5.34 36.29
N PRO A 14 -0.44 -5.54 35.60
CA PRO A 14 0.60 -4.53 35.44
C PRO A 14 0.05 -3.19 34.93
N THR A 15 0.62 -2.09 35.41
CA THR A 15 0.12 -0.72 35.16
C THR A 15 -0.10 -0.44 33.66
N ASN A 16 0.83 -0.83 32.80
CA ASN A 16 0.75 -0.52 31.37
C ASN A 16 -0.31 -1.35 30.63
N GLN A 17 -0.53 -2.61 31.03
CA GLN A 17 -1.66 -3.41 30.54
C GLN A 17 -3.00 -2.79 30.97
N LYS A 18 -3.08 -2.26 32.19
CA LYS A 18 -4.26 -1.51 32.67
C LYS A 18 -4.46 -0.22 31.88
N THR A 19 -3.40 0.55 31.63
CA THR A 19 -3.44 1.77 30.79
C THR A 19 -3.99 1.46 29.40
N ALA A 20 -3.56 0.38 28.76
CA ALA A 20 -4.04 -0.02 27.43
C ALA A 20 -5.56 -0.32 27.43
N LEU A 21 -6.04 -1.10 28.39
CA LEU A 21 -7.46 -1.41 28.54
C LEU A 21 -8.30 -0.16 28.89
N GLU A 22 -7.80 0.71 29.79
CA GLU A 22 -8.46 1.98 30.10
C GLU A 22 -8.45 2.94 28.90
N TYR A 23 -7.41 2.94 28.05
CA TYR A 23 -7.40 3.73 26.83
C TYR A 23 -8.50 3.29 25.86
N LEU A 24 -8.63 1.98 25.61
CA LEU A 24 -9.70 1.43 24.77
C LEU A 24 -11.08 1.75 25.34
N GLN A 25 -11.31 1.54 26.64
CA GLN A 25 -12.58 1.87 27.30
C GLN A 25 -12.96 3.35 27.19
N ASN A 26 -11.99 4.25 27.35
CA ASN A 26 -12.19 5.70 27.30
C ASN A 26 -12.30 6.27 25.87
N ASN A 27 -11.67 5.63 24.87
CA ASN A 27 -11.66 6.11 23.48
C ASN A 27 -12.55 5.29 22.52
N ARG A 28 -13.26 4.24 22.98
CA ARG A 28 -14.08 3.34 22.15
C ARG A 28 -14.90 4.03 21.05
N ILE A 29 -15.54 5.15 21.36
CA ILE A 29 -16.36 5.94 20.41
C ILE A 29 -15.52 6.46 19.23
N LYS A 30 -14.30 6.95 19.48
CA LYS A 30 -13.36 7.37 18.43
C LYS A 30 -12.85 6.20 17.60
N LEU A 31 -12.81 5.00 18.18
CA LEU A 31 -12.40 3.75 17.53
C LEU A 31 -13.56 3.04 16.81
N GLY A 32 -14.77 3.63 16.82
CA GLY A 32 -15.98 3.05 16.23
C GLY A 32 -16.58 1.87 17.02
N LEU A 33 -16.14 1.65 18.25
CA LEU A 33 -16.52 0.52 19.11
C LEU A 33 -17.61 0.90 20.11
N ASP A 34 -18.63 0.05 20.24
CA ASP A 34 -19.68 0.19 21.23
C ASP A 34 -19.29 -0.38 22.61
N ALA A 35 -20.24 -0.49 23.55
CA ALA A 35 -19.98 -1.00 24.90
C ALA A 35 -20.00 -2.54 25.01
N ALA A 36 -20.58 -3.24 24.05
CA ALA A 36 -20.60 -4.69 23.93
C ALA A 36 -19.36 -5.20 23.17
N ASP A 37 -18.90 -4.47 22.14
CA ASP A 37 -17.68 -4.76 21.38
C ASP A 37 -16.44 -4.89 22.28
N ILE A 38 -16.38 -4.12 23.37
CA ILE A 38 -15.27 -4.11 24.32
C ILE A 38 -15.52 -4.94 25.59
N ALA A 39 -16.63 -5.68 25.68
CA ALA A 39 -17.02 -6.42 26.88
C ALA A 39 -16.14 -7.67 27.13
N GLU A 40 -15.64 -8.30 26.06
CA GLU A 40 -14.74 -9.46 26.08
C GLU A 40 -13.38 -9.09 25.47
N LEU A 41 -12.71 -8.05 25.98
CA LEU A 41 -11.31 -7.75 25.64
C LEU A 41 -10.35 -8.47 26.58
N HIS A 42 -9.34 -9.11 26.00
CA HIS A 42 -8.33 -9.88 26.74
C HIS A 42 -6.93 -9.52 26.28
N VAL A 43 -6.04 -9.17 27.21
CA VAL A 43 -4.60 -9.11 26.94
C VAL A 43 -4.10 -10.54 26.73
N VAL A 44 -3.57 -10.84 25.54
CA VAL A 44 -3.05 -12.18 25.18
C VAL A 44 -1.53 -12.28 25.36
N ASN A 45 -0.80 -11.19 25.13
CA ASN A 45 0.60 -11.04 25.52
C ASN A 45 0.91 -9.56 25.83
N ALA A 46 1.92 -9.28 26.65
CA ALA A 46 2.48 -7.94 26.83
C ALA A 46 3.89 -8.01 27.43
N TYR A 47 4.87 -7.41 26.76
CA TYR A 47 6.29 -7.34 27.17
C TYR A 47 6.83 -5.92 27.04
N THR A 48 8.04 -5.64 27.55
CA THR A 48 8.64 -4.30 27.51
C THR A 48 9.99 -4.31 26.78
N ASN A 49 10.08 -3.53 25.70
CA ASN A 49 11.29 -3.31 24.92
C ASN A 49 12.46 -2.87 25.83
N ARG A 50 13.56 -3.63 25.85
CA ARG A 50 14.70 -3.40 26.77
C ARG A 50 15.46 -2.10 26.48
N HIS A 51 15.49 -1.63 25.24
CA HIS A 51 16.26 -0.46 24.78
C HIS A 51 15.56 0.88 25.03
N ASN A 52 14.25 0.96 24.81
CA ASN A 52 13.46 2.21 24.93
C ASN A 52 12.38 2.18 26.03
N GLY A 53 12.14 1.02 26.66
CA GLY A 53 11.17 0.86 27.75
C GLY A 53 9.70 0.94 27.33
N VAL A 54 9.40 0.89 26.03
CA VAL A 54 8.00 0.82 25.54
C VAL A 54 7.42 -0.56 25.86
N THR A 55 6.30 -0.59 26.57
CA THR A 55 5.51 -1.82 26.76
C THR A 55 4.57 -2.00 25.57
N GLN A 56 4.69 -3.12 24.86
CA GLN A 56 3.68 -3.54 23.89
C GLN A 56 2.60 -4.35 24.62
N VAL A 57 1.32 -4.11 24.29
CA VAL A 57 0.18 -4.83 24.87
C VAL A 57 -0.71 -5.32 23.73
N TYR A 58 -0.74 -6.63 23.53
CA TYR A 58 -1.51 -7.29 22.48
C TYR A 58 -2.84 -7.77 23.05
N ILE A 59 -3.94 -7.37 22.41
CA ILE A 59 -5.30 -7.53 22.92
C ILE A 59 -6.15 -8.24 21.85
N ARG A 60 -6.85 -9.31 22.25
CA ARG A 60 -7.79 -10.05 21.40
C ARG A 60 -9.23 -9.88 21.88
N GLN A 61 -10.15 -9.85 20.93
CA GLN A 61 -11.58 -9.62 21.13
C GLN A 61 -12.38 -10.92 21.09
N GLY A 62 -13.20 -11.15 22.11
CA GLY A 62 -14.14 -12.26 22.19
C GLY A 62 -15.59 -11.85 21.91
N TRP A 63 -16.43 -12.84 21.68
CA TRP A 63 -17.89 -12.72 21.74
C TRP A 63 -18.53 -14.04 22.19
N HIS A 64 -19.27 -14.01 23.29
CA HIS A 64 -19.86 -15.19 23.94
C HIS A 64 -18.81 -16.29 24.23
N GLY A 65 -17.60 -15.86 24.60
CA GLY A 65 -16.45 -16.70 24.92
C GLY A 65 -15.82 -17.43 23.73
N TYR A 66 -16.02 -16.95 22.50
CA TYR A 66 -15.27 -17.39 21.31
C TYR A 66 -14.49 -16.19 20.75
N TRP A 67 -13.25 -16.38 20.31
CA TRP A 67 -12.50 -15.29 19.69
C TRP A 67 -13.11 -14.84 18.36
N LEU A 68 -12.97 -13.57 18.04
CA LEU A 68 -13.04 -13.12 16.66
C LEU A 68 -11.74 -13.47 15.93
N ASN A 69 -11.85 -13.78 14.64
CA ASN A 69 -10.70 -14.09 13.80
C ASN A 69 -9.78 -12.88 13.66
N ASP A 70 -10.37 -11.74 13.32
CA ASP A 70 -9.67 -10.51 12.93
C ASP A 70 -9.64 -9.44 14.05
N GLY A 71 -10.33 -9.69 15.17
CA GLY A 71 -10.54 -8.75 16.26
C GLY A 71 -9.32 -8.59 17.18
N HIS A 72 -8.34 -7.81 16.72
CA HIS A 72 -7.06 -7.59 17.41
C HIS A 72 -6.77 -6.10 17.67
N ALA A 73 -5.98 -5.80 18.70
CA ALA A 73 -5.35 -4.49 18.90
C ALA A 73 -3.94 -4.60 19.48
N THR A 74 -3.02 -3.79 18.94
CA THR A 74 -1.68 -3.52 19.46
C THR A 74 -1.71 -2.16 20.16
N ILE A 75 -1.48 -2.11 21.47
CA ILE A 75 -1.40 -0.86 22.24
C ILE A 75 0.00 -0.68 22.80
N SER A 76 0.65 0.43 22.44
CA SER A 76 2.04 0.71 22.79
C SER A 76 2.12 1.79 23.86
N VAL A 77 2.74 1.51 25.00
CA VAL A 77 2.75 2.38 26.19
C VAL A 77 4.17 2.81 26.55
N LEU A 78 4.40 4.12 26.65
CA LEU A 78 5.69 4.72 27.03
C LEU A 78 6.06 4.44 28.50
N PRO A 79 7.34 4.55 28.88
CA PRO A 79 7.81 4.46 30.27
C PRO A 79 7.10 5.42 31.26
N ASP A 80 6.54 6.53 30.78
CA ASP A 80 5.80 7.50 31.59
C ASP A 80 4.30 7.18 31.74
N GLY A 81 3.83 6.08 31.16
CA GLY A 81 2.46 5.61 31.23
C GLY A 81 1.50 6.23 30.20
N LYS A 82 1.98 6.99 29.22
CA LYS A 82 1.17 7.44 28.08
C LYS A 82 1.08 6.38 26.99
N VAL A 83 -0.04 6.34 26.27
CA VAL A 83 -0.15 5.57 25.01
C VAL A 83 0.56 6.34 23.89
N LEU A 84 1.45 5.65 23.18
CA LEU A 84 2.21 6.14 22.02
C LEU A 84 1.46 5.91 20.71
N HIS A 85 1.01 4.67 20.50
CA HIS A 85 0.43 4.20 19.24
C HIS A 85 -0.65 3.14 19.53
N VAL A 86 -1.59 3.01 18.60
CA VAL A 86 -2.77 2.14 18.69
C VAL A 86 -3.03 1.54 17.32
N GLY A 87 -2.49 0.35 17.07
CA GLY A 87 -2.88 -0.48 15.93
C GLY A 87 -4.22 -1.14 16.24
N ASN A 88 -5.32 -0.68 15.63
CA ASN A 88 -6.66 -1.17 15.92
C ASN A 88 -7.30 -1.91 14.73
N LYS A 89 -7.67 -3.18 14.92
CA LYS A 89 -8.54 -3.96 14.03
C LYS A 89 -9.71 -4.61 14.80
N LEU A 90 -10.01 -4.14 16.01
CA LEU A 90 -11.16 -4.61 16.79
C LEU A 90 -12.44 -4.41 15.98
N ALA A 91 -13.25 -5.45 15.89
CA ALA A 91 -14.50 -5.42 15.14
C ALA A 91 -15.53 -4.61 15.91
N SER A 92 -16.17 -3.67 15.21
CA SER A 92 -17.31 -2.91 15.73
C SER A 92 -18.64 -3.61 15.47
N GLN A 93 -19.66 -3.28 16.27
CA GLN A 93 -21.06 -3.66 16.09
C GLN A 93 -21.31 -5.18 16.12
N ILE A 94 -20.55 -5.94 16.90
CA ILE A 94 -20.56 -7.40 16.88
C ILE A 94 -21.98 -7.96 17.09
N ALA A 95 -22.73 -7.37 18.04
CA ALA A 95 -24.10 -7.74 18.35
C ALA A 95 -25.08 -7.65 17.15
N ASN A 96 -24.82 -6.72 16.22
CA ASN A 96 -25.65 -6.49 15.03
C ASN A 96 -25.19 -7.34 13.82
N ARG A 97 -23.94 -7.84 13.85
CA ARG A 97 -23.29 -8.54 12.74
C ARG A 97 -23.34 -10.06 12.86
N VAL A 98 -23.51 -10.60 14.06
CA VAL A 98 -23.64 -12.05 14.31
C VAL A 98 -24.98 -12.58 13.78
N THR A 99 -24.93 -13.57 12.89
CA THR A 99 -26.12 -14.09 12.18
C THR A 99 -26.65 -15.43 12.68
N ASN A 100 -25.82 -16.22 13.35
CA ASN A 100 -26.10 -17.60 13.73
C ASN A 100 -25.49 -17.89 15.10
N ASN A 101 -26.09 -18.79 15.88
CA ASN A 101 -25.46 -19.32 17.09
C ASN A 101 -24.30 -20.26 16.72
N PHE A 102 -23.28 -20.32 17.59
CA PHE A 102 -22.21 -21.31 17.47
C PHE A 102 -22.80 -22.74 17.64
N PRO A 103 -22.50 -23.70 16.75
CA PRO A 103 -22.99 -25.08 16.89
C PRO A 103 -22.28 -25.85 18.00
N ASP A 104 -23.02 -26.74 18.68
CA ASP A 104 -22.53 -27.55 19.80
C ASP A 104 -21.53 -28.67 19.41
N THR A 105 -21.40 -28.98 18.11
CA THR A 105 -20.64 -30.16 17.63
C THR A 105 -19.85 -29.91 16.34
N PHE A 106 -18.57 -30.26 16.35
CA PHE A 106 -17.76 -30.37 15.12
C PHE A 106 -18.09 -31.67 14.37
N LEU A 107 -18.34 -31.56 13.06
CA LEU A 107 -18.74 -32.67 12.17
C LEU A 107 -17.63 -33.04 11.19
N PRO A 108 -17.54 -34.30 10.70
CA PRO A 108 -16.58 -34.72 9.68
C PRO A 108 -16.62 -33.89 8.39
N ALA A 109 -17.79 -33.33 8.05
CA ALA A 109 -18.00 -32.48 6.88
C ALA A 109 -17.04 -31.26 6.82
N HIS A 110 -16.66 -30.67 7.96
CA HIS A 110 -15.72 -29.54 7.97
C HIS A 110 -14.31 -29.97 7.52
N LEU A 111 -13.83 -31.14 7.98
CA LEU A 111 -12.56 -31.69 7.50
C LEU A 111 -12.65 -32.11 6.02
N GLN A 112 -13.77 -32.66 5.59
CA GLN A 112 -13.99 -33.02 4.18
C GLN A 112 -13.96 -31.77 3.28
N ALA A 113 -14.56 -30.66 3.72
CA ALA A 113 -14.47 -29.37 3.04
C ALA A 113 -13.04 -28.84 3.01
N ALA A 114 -12.33 -28.86 4.15
CA ALA A 114 -10.94 -28.41 4.28
C ALA A 114 -9.97 -29.18 3.37
N PHE A 115 -9.93 -30.52 3.49
CA PHE A 115 -9.08 -31.37 2.63
C PHE A 115 -9.37 -31.15 1.14
N LYS A 116 -10.66 -31.01 0.77
CA LYS A 116 -11.08 -30.74 -0.61
C LYS A 116 -10.61 -29.37 -1.11
N ALA A 117 -10.59 -28.33 -0.26
CA ALA A 117 -10.12 -27.00 -0.63
C ALA A 117 -8.64 -27.01 -1.06
N VAL A 118 -7.80 -27.70 -0.29
CA VAL A 118 -6.36 -27.87 -0.56
C VAL A 118 -6.03 -29.08 -1.43
N LYS A 119 -7.04 -29.74 -2.00
CA LYS A 119 -6.92 -30.89 -2.93
C LYS A 119 -6.19 -32.11 -2.32
N LEU A 120 -6.16 -32.23 -1.00
CA LEU A 120 -5.60 -33.38 -0.28
C LEU A 120 -6.61 -34.54 -0.25
N ASN A 121 -6.09 -35.77 -0.34
CA ASN A 121 -6.92 -36.97 -0.22
C ASN A 121 -7.43 -37.14 1.22
N TYR A 122 -8.75 -37.17 1.40
CA TYR A 122 -9.36 -37.52 2.68
C TYR A 122 -9.08 -39.02 2.98
N PRO A 123 -8.57 -39.42 4.16
CA PRO A 123 -8.02 -40.77 4.36
C PRO A 123 -9.01 -41.94 4.15
N ASP A 124 -10.27 -41.77 4.52
CA ASP A 124 -11.42 -42.62 4.15
C ASP A 124 -12.69 -41.82 4.46
N GLU A 125 -13.64 -41.73 3.52
CA GLU A 125 -14.92 -41.03 3.71
C GLU A 125 -15.75 -41.59 4.88
N ASN A 126 -15.47 -42.83 5.31
CA ASN A 126 -16.14 -43.55 6.39
C ASN A 126 -15.34 -43.58 7.70
N ALA A 127 -14.17 -42.94 7.78
CA ALA A 127 -13.35 -42.96 9.00
C ALA A 127 -14.02 -42.23 10.17
N GLU A 128 -14.12 -42.91 11.32
CA GLU A 128 -14.48 -42.24 12.58
C GLU A 128 -13.40 -41.21 12.95
N ILE A 129 -13.77 -39.93 12.93
CA ILE A 129 -12.94 -38.87 13.50
C ILE A 129 -12.95 -38.98 15.02
N ARG A 130 -11.81 -38.72 15.66
CA ARG A 130 -11.73 -38.49 17.10
C ARG A 130 -11.46 -37.03 17.37
N ILE A 131 -12.06 -36.52 18.45
CA ILE A 131 -11.89 -35.16 18.95
C ILE A 131 -11.33 -35.25 20.37
N GLN A 132 -10.26 -34.53 20.65
CA GLN A 132 -9.72 -34.32 21.98
C GLN A 132 -9.63 -32.82 22.25
N ALA A 133 -10.34 -32.34 23.26
CA ALA A 133 -10.21 -30.95 23.73
C ALA A 133 -8.75 -30.65 24.12
N ASN A 134 -8.27 -29.44 23.85
CA ASN A 134 -6.90 -29.07 24.23
C ASN A 134 -6.78 -29.00 25.76
N SER A 135 -6.30 -30.07 26.38
CA SER A 135 -6.14 -30.18 27.84
C SER A 135 -4.88 -29.49 28.36
N ASN A 136 -4.02 -28.98 27.47
CA ASN A 136 -2.70 -28.47 27.78
C ASN A 136 -2.61 -27.00 27.34
N ASN A 137 -2.73 -26.08 28.30
CA ASN A 137 -2.91 -24.63 28.06
C ASN A 137 -1.76 -23.90 27.33
N ASN A 138 -0.66 -24.58 26.96
CA ASN A 138 0.51 -23.97 26.32
C ASN A 138 0.48 -23.99 24.78
N LYS A 139 -0.50 -24.66 24.13
CA LYS A 139 -0.48 -24.84 22.66
C LYS A 139 -1.42 -23.96 21.83
N THR A 140 -2.34 -23.21 22.44
CA THR A 140 -3.24 -22.30 21.71
C THR A 140 -3.63 -21.08 22.54
N THR A 141 -3.69 -19.90 21.92
CA THR A 141 -4.35 -18.73 22.52
C THR A 141 -5.88 -18.89 22.57
N ASN A 142 -6.45 -19.79 21.76
CA ASN A 142 -7.87 -20.15 21.81
C ASN A 142 -8.16 -21.18 22.93
N PRO A 143 -8.93 -20.82 23.98
CA PRO A 143 -9.25 -21.70 25.10
C PRO A 143 -10.32 -22.74 24.77
N LYS A 144 -10.92 -22.69 23.57
CA LYS A 144 -11.88 -23.67 23.05
C LYS A 144 -11.30 -24.50 21.89
N ALA A 145 -10.01 -24.41 21.62
CA ALA A 145 -9.34 -25.24 20.61
C ALA A 145 -9.37 -26.74 20.96
N PHE A 146 -9.31 -27.57 19.93
CA PHE A 146 -9.28 -29.02 20.07
C PHE A 146 -8.48 -29.66 18.93
N PHE A 147 -7.93 -30.85 19.20
CA PHE A 147 -7.28 -31.67 18.19
C PHE A 147 -8.27 -32.67 17.62
N VAL A 148 -8.26 -32.81 16.29
CA VAL A 148 -9.01 -33.81 15.54
C VAL A 148 -8.04 -34.79 14.89
N GLY A 149 -8.50 -36.01 14.64
CA GLY A 149 -7.64 -37.06 14.13
C GLY A 149 -8.38 -38.25 13.57
N PHE A 150 -7.68 -39.01 12.75
CA PHE A 150 -8.15 -40.28 12.20
C PHE A 150 -7.62 -41.43 13.08
N GLN A 151 -8.52 -42.30 13.55
CA GLN A 151 -8.20 -43.42 14.43
C GLN A 151 -7.51 -43.02 15.75
N GLN A 152 -6.17 -43.11 15.85
CA GLN A 152 -5.41 -42.68 17.05
C GLN A 152 -4.52 -41.47 16.79
N ASN A 153 -4.37 -41.03 15.54
CA ASN A 153 -3.48 -39.93 15.17
C ASN A 153 -4.22 -38.60 15.29
N LEU A 154 -4.19 -38.01 16.49
CA LEU A 154 -4.76 -36.69 16.81
C LEU A 154 -3.71 -35.59 16.54
N ASN A 155 -3.71 -35.05 15.32
CA ASN A 155 -2.68 -34.11 14.86
C ASN A 155 -3.22 -32.88 14.09
N ILE A 156 -4.52 -32.79 13.83
CA ILE A 156 -5.12 -31.64 13.15
C ILE A 156 -5.61 -30.67 14.23
N LEU A 157 -5.03 -29.48 14.31
CA LEU A 157 -5.52 -28.42 15.19
C LEU A 157 -6.79 -27.78 14.60
N VAL A 158 -7.81 -27.59 15.43
CA VAL A 158 -9.05 -26.90 15.09
C VAL A 158 -9.40 -25.85 16.13
N GLU A 159 -9.69 -24.63 15.68
CA GLU A 159 -9.98 -23.47 16.53
C GLU A 159 -11.35 -22.87 16.18
N PRO A 160 -12.33 -22.88 17.10
CA PRO A 160 -13.62 -22.25 16.89
C PRO A 160 -13.52 -20.72 17.06
N VAL A 161 -13.92 -19.97 16.05
CA VAL A 161 -13.86 -18.49 15.98
C VAL A 161 -15.11 -17.89 15.34
N TRP A 162 -15.34 -16.60 15.55
CA TRP A 162 -16.22 -15.77 14.72
C TRP A 162 -15.43 -15.22 13.54
N ALA A 163 -15.75 -15.65 12.33
CA ALA A 163 -15.10 -15.18 11.10
C ALA A 163 -15.91 -14.06 10.43
N SER A 164 -15.20 -13.08 9.87
CA SER A 164 -15.75 -12.03 9.03
C SER A 164 -16.11 -12.57 7.65
N VAL A 165 -17.31 -12.28 7.15
CA VAL A 165 -17.80 -12.69 5.83
C VAL A 165 -18.27 -11.47 5.05
N PRO A 166 -17.61 -11.09 3.93
CA PRO A 166 -18.01 -9.95 3.12
C PRO A 166 -19.47 -10.03 2.64
N THR A 167 -20.13 -8.87 2.51
CA THR A 167 -21.48 -8.78 1.93
C THR A 167 -21.52 -7.74 0.81
N LEU A 168 -22.69 -7.59 0.18
CA LEU A 168 -22.94 -6.52 -0.80
C LEU A 168 -23.17 -5.18 -0.09
N GLY A 169 -22.09 -4.62 0.44
CA GLY A 169 -22.01 -3.39 1.22
C GLY A 169 -20.89 -3.46 2.25
N ASN A 170 -20.44 -2.31 2.77
CA ASN A 170 -19.23 -2.19 3.61
C ASN A 170 -19.32 -2.87 5.01
N ASN A 171 -20.41 -3.59 5.31
CA ASN A 171 -20.61 -4.29 6.57
C ASN A 171 -20.49 -5.81 6.37
N SER A 172 -19.33 -6.37 6.68
CA SER A 172 -19.12 -7.83 6.73
C SER A 172 -19.85 -8.45 7.92
N LEU A 173 -20.59 -9.53 7.69
CA LEU A 173 -21.29 -10.28 8.73
C LEU A 173 -20.33 -11.16 9.53
N LEU A 174 -20.70 -11.52 10.75
CA LEU A 174 -19.95 -12.48 11.57
C LEU A 174 -20.69 -13.82 11.56
N ARG A 175 -19.96 -14.88 11.21
CA ARG A 175 -20.45 -16.28 11.21
C ARG A 175 -19.58 -17.15 12.11
N PRO A 176 -20.15 -18.17 12.78
CA PRO A 176 -19.37 -19.14 13.52
C PRO A 176 -18.58 -20.00 12.54
N ALA A 177 -17.29 -20.18 12.78
CA ALA A 177 -16.37 -20.87 11.88
C ALA A 177 -15.32 -21.68 12.66
N PHE A 178 -14.66 -22.59 11.96
CA PHE A 178 -13.52 -23.34 12.46
C PHE A 178 -12.30 -23.01 11.60
N ILE A 179 -11.23 -22.50 12.21
CA ILE A 179 -9.90 -22.53 11.59
C ILE A 179 -9.41 -23.97 11.70
N ILE A 180 -9.01 -24.57 10.58
CA ILE A 180 -8.49 -25.94 10.49
C ILE A 180 -7.08 -25.86 9.92
N HIS A 181 -6.10 -26.35 10.67
CA HIS A 181 -4.68 -26.32 10.30
C HIS A 181 -4.27 -27.66 9.67
N LEU A 182 -3.87 -27.67 8.40
CA LEU A 182 -3.46 -28.88 7.65
C LEU A 182 -2.05 -28.75 7.05
N THR A 183 -1.10 -29.53 7.57
CA THR A 183 0.23 -29.66 6.96
C THR A 183 0.19 -30.55 5.72
N GLN A 184 0.78 -30.08 4.62
CA GLN A 184 1.11 -30.87 3.44
C GLN A 184 2.63 -30.93 3.31
N GLN A 185 3.15 -32.12 3.01
CA GLN A 185 4.60 -32.39 2.99
C GLN A 185 5.17 -32.42 1.57
N GLN A 186 4.34 -32.69 0.55
CA GLN A 186 4.79 -32.99 -0.81
C GLN A 186 3.68 -32.62 -1.83
N PRO A 187 3.99 -32.22 -3.09
CA PRO A 187 5.32 -32.05 -3.71
C PRO A 187 6.14 -30.86 -3.20
N GLN A 188 5.53 -29.99 -2.38
CA GLN A 188 6.18 -28.89 -1.68
C GLN A 188 5.61 -28.85 -0.25
N TYR A 189 6.35 -28.26 0.69
CA TYR A 189 5.89 -28.05 2.05
C TYR A 189 4.86 -26.91 2.13
N HIS A 190 3.72 -27.14 2.78
CA HIS A 190 2.67 -26.13 3.03
C HIS A 190 2.05 -26.34 4.42
N VAL A 191 1.60 -25.24 5.04
CA VAL A 191 0.86 -25.27 6.31
C VAL A 191 -0.43 -24.46 6.14
N TRP A 192 -1.47 -25.15 5.67
CA TRP A 192 -2.73 -24.53 5.29
C TRP A 192 -3.57 -24.16 6.51
N GLN A 193 -3.89 -22.87 6.65
CA GLN A 193 -4.91 -22.36 7.56
C GLN A 193 -6.22 -22.17 6.78
N ILE A 194 -7.25 -22.92 7.17
CA ILE A 194 -8.49 -23.04 6.40
C ILE A 194 -9.67 -22.66 7.28
N VAL A 195 -10.31 -21.52 7.01
CA VAL A 195 -11.47 -21.05 7.78
C VAL A 195 -12.74 -21.61 7.15
N VAL A 196 -13.36 -22.59 7.81
CA VAL A 196 -14.56 -23.30 7.34
C VAL A 196 -15.79 -22.84 8.13
N ASP A 197 -16.86 -22.46 7.43
CA ASP A 197 -18.13 -22.10 8.05
C ASP A 197 -18.72 -23.27 8.85
N ALA A 198 -19.12 -23.00 10.10
CA ALA A 198 -19.58 -24.03 11.02
C ALA A 198 -21.04 -24.48 10.78
N VAL A 199 -21.78 -23.82 9.88
CA VAL A 199 -23.20 -24.09 9.58
C VAL A 199 -23.39 -24.72 8.22
N ASP A 200 -22.70 -24.22 7.18
CA ASP A 200 -22.86 -24.68 5.80
C ASP A 200 -21.58 -25.19 5.10
N PHE A 201 -20.47 -25.29 5.85
CA PHE A 201 -19.21 -25.89 5.41
C PHE A 201 -18.53 -25.19 4.21
N ASN A 202 -18.94 -23.97 3.87
CA ASN A 202 -18.24 -23.15 2.89
C ASN A 202 -16.85 -22.74 3.41
N ILE A 203 -15.89 -22.59 2.49
CA ILE A 203 -14.58 -22.01 2.82
C ILE A 203 -14.74 -20.49 2.82
N LEU A 204 -14.48 -19.87 3.97
CA LEU A 204 -14.54 -18.41 4.17
C LEU A 204 -13.18 -17.76 3.91
N SER A 205 -12.08 -18.45 4.23
CA SER A 205 -10.71 -18.06 3.91
C SER A 205 -9.81 -19.28 3.77
N LEU A 206 -8.73 -19.13 2.99
CA LEU A 206 -7.69 -20.13 2.77
C LEU A 206 -6.34 -19.39 2.67
N HIS A 207 -5.40 -19.75 3.54
CA HIS A 207 -4.07 -19.16 3.62
C HIS A 207 -3.02 -20.29 3.78
N ASP A 208 -1.82 -20.09 3.24
CA ASP A 208 -0.65 -20.94 3.51
C ASP A 208 0.29 -20.14 4.43
N ALA A 209 0.62 -20.69 5.59
CA ALA A 209 1.49 -20.05 6.59
C ALA A 209 3.00 -20.26 6.30
N VAL A 210 3.33 -20.80 5.13
CA VAL A 210 4.69 -20.88 4.58
C VAL A 210 4.88 -19.72 3.60
N ASN A 211 5.86 -18.85 3.84
CA ASN A 211 6.21 -17.75 2.92
C ASN A 211 7.10 -18.31 1.79
N HIS A 212 6.62 -18.33 0.53
CA HIS A 212 7.33 -18.92 -0.62
C HIS A 212 7.92 -17.85 -1.55
N CYS A 213 9.24 -17.73 -1.59
CA CYS A 213 9.98 -16.68 -2.30
C CYS A 213 10.14 -16.91 -3.82
N LYS A 214 9.03 -17.31 -4.46
CA LYS A 214 9.04 -18.10 -5.70
C LYS A 214 9.37 -17.28 -6.95
N VAL A 215 10.33 -17.78 -7.75
CA VAL A 215 10.49 -17.36 -9.15
C VAL A 215 9.19 -17.56 -9.93
N GLY A 216 8.83 -16.57 -10.76
CA GLY A 216 7.65 -16.63 -11.61
C GLY A 216 7.59 -17.93 -12.42
N SER A 217 6.43 -18.61 -12.36
CA SER A 217 6.06 -19.91 -12.98
C SER A 217 6.98 -20.40 -14.13
N TYR A 218 7.39 -21.68 -14.16
CA TYR A 218 6.52 -22.84 -14.43
C TYR A 218 7.09 -24.20 -13.96
N CYS A 219 6.22 -25.23 -13.94
CA CYS A 219 6.52 -26.68 -13.80
C CYS A 219 6.86 -27.23 -12.40
N ALA A 220 6.76 -28.57 -12.25
CA ALA A 220 6.84 -29.34 -10.99
C ALA A 220 6.97 -30.87 -11.28
N LEU A 221 7.37 -31.70 -10.29
CA LEU A 221 6.95 -33.13 -10.07
C LEU A 221 7.51 -33.72 -8.73
N THR A 222 7.26 -35.01 -8.42
CA THR A 222 7.21 -35.60 -7.04
C THR A 222 8.36 -36.59 -6.64
N PRO A 223 8.59 -36.89 -5.32
CA PRO A 223 9.82 -37.52 -4.77
C PRO A 223 9.61 -38.81 -3.90
N LEU A 224 10.63 -39.32 -3.15
CA LEU A 224 10.53 -40.60 -2.40
C LEU A 224 11.51 -40.97 -1.20
N ALA A 225 11.47 -40.26 -0.07
CA ALA A 225 11.32 -40.75 1.33
C ALA A 225 12.33 -41.65 2.15
N LYS A 226 12.90 -41.04 3.24
CA LYS A 226 12.70 -41.29 4.73
C LYS A 226 13.51 -42.27 5.65
N ALA A 227 13.64 -41.82 6.93
CA ALA A 227 13.62 -42.51 8.27
C ALA A 227 14.96 -43.01 8.92
N THR A 228 15.22 -43.15 10.26
CA THR A 228 14.63 -42.84 11.64
C THR A 228 15.66 -43.28 12.75
N THR A 229 15.77 -42.92 14.06
CA THR A 229 15.32 -41.90 15.09
C THR A 229 16.07 -42.12 16.46
N GLN A 230 15.99 -41.17 17.45
CA GLN A 230 15.90 -41.35 18.96
C GLN A 230 16.93 -40.69 19.95
N GLN A 231 16.48 -39.57 20.57
CA GLN A 231 16.57 -39.02 21.97
C GLN A 231 17.31 -39.73 23.16
N HIS A 232 17.94 -38.94 24.08
CA HIS A 232 17.33 -38.49 25.37
C HIS A 232 18.22 -37.73 26.41
N ALA A 233 17.66 -36.61 26.95
CA ALA A 233 17.71 -36.09 28.35
C ALA A 233 18.97 -35.41 28.98
N CYS A 234 18.73 -34.46 29.90
CA CYS A 234 19.63 -33.38 30.39
C CYS A 234 19.58 -33.14 31.93
N THR A 235 20.45 -32.26 32.47
CA THR A 235 20.32 -31.52 33.77
C THR A 235 21.25 -30.29 33.81
N GLU A 236 20.78 -29.17 34.38
CA GLU A 236 21.40 -27.81 34.39
C GLU A 236 22.59 -27.62 35.37
N PHE A 237 23.54 -26.68 35.11
CA PHE A 237 23.66 -25.37 35.82
C PHE A 237 24.91 -24.48 35.45
N GLU A 238 24.65 -23.18 35.25
CA GLU A 238 25.52 -21.98 35.45
C GLU A 238 26.73 -21.69 34.52
N ALA A 239 26.71 -20.50 33.90
CA ALA A 239 27.76 -19.95 33.03
C ALA A 239 29.12 -19.68 33.69
N ALA A 240 30.21 -19.99 32.97
CA ALA A 240 31.57 -19.56 33.27
C ALA A 240 32.32 -19.13 31.99
N GLU A 241 33.33 -18.27 32.14
CA GLU A 241 34.11 -17.71 31.03
C GLU A 241 34.96 -18.76 30.30
N GLN A 242 34.54 -19.18 29.10
CA GLN A 242 35.25 -20.08 28.18
C GLN A 242 36.53 -19.45 27.58
N GLN A 243 37.56 -19.19 28.40
CA GLN A 243 38.90 -18.83 27.92
C GLN A 243 39.69 -20.07 27.47
N GLY A 244 39.45 -20.57 26.25
CA GLY A 244 40.35 -21.59 25.68
C GLY A 244 40.02 -22.18 24.31
N GLN A 245 38.75 -22.29 23.92
CA GLN A 245 38.37 -22.92 22.65
C GLN A 245 38.39 -21.96 21.45
N LYS A 246 38.49 -22.52 20.24
CA LYS A 246 38.69 -21.79 18.98
C LYS A 246 37.59 -22.13 17.97
N TYR A 247 36.43 -21.49 18.13
CA TYR A 247 35.29 -21.64 17.23
C TYR A 247 35.54 -20.90 15.91
N ASP A 248 35.99 -21.61 14.88
CA ASP A 248 36.32 -21.04 13.56
C ASP A 248 35.28 -21.43 12.52
N TYR A 249 34.73 -20.46 11.79
CA TYR A 249 33.80 -20.68 10.67
C TYR A 249 34.39 -20.08 9.40
N ASN A 250 34.70 -20.89 8.39
CA ASN A 250 35.10 -20.38 7.08
C ASN A 250 33.86 -20.13 6.22
N VAL A 251 33.50 -18.87 6.00
CA VAL A 251 32.19 -18.46 5.46
C VAL A 251 32.32 -17.26 4.52
N TRP A 252 31.24 -16.81 3.90
CA TRP A 252 31.15 -15.44 3.39
C TRP A 252 30.67 -14.54 4.54
N PRO A 253 31.58 -13.85 5.27
CA PRO A 253 31.17 -13.07 6.44
C PRO A 253 30.36 -11.85 6.03
N TYR A 254 29.53 -11.38 6.97
CA TYR A 254 28.89 -10.08 6.88
C TYR A 254 29.90 -8.97 6.54
N PRO A 255 29.57 -8.01 5.64
CA PRO A 255 28.30 -7.87 4.90
C PRO A 255 28.39 -8.39 3.45
N LEU A 256 29.07 -9.51 3.18
CA LEU A 256 29.09 -10.12 1.84
C LEU A 256 27.79 -10.87 1.55
N GLU A 257 27.09 -10.48 0.50
CA GLU A 257 25.82 -11.10 0.06
C GLU A 257 26.01 -12.53 -0.46
N SER A 258 27.06 -12.81 -1.24
CA SER A 258 27.20 -14.09 -1.97
C SER A 258 28.60 -14.28 -2.56
N PRO A 259 28.93 -15.45 -3.17
CA PRO A 259 30.21 -15.68 -3.87
C PRO A 259 30.57 -14.65 -4.96
N LEU A 260 29.60 -13.89 -5.48
CA LEU A 260 29.84 -12.78 -6.41
C LEU A 260 30.53 -11.58 -5.74
N HIS A 261 30.40 -11.43 -4.43
CA HIS A 261 30.74 -10.21 -3.69
C HIS A 261 32.13 -10.24 -3.04
N GLY A 262 32.71 -11.42 -2.81
CA GLY A 262 34.05 -11.53 -2.24
C GLY A 262 34.51 -12.97 -1.99
N PRO A 263 35.76 -13.16 -1.53
CA PRO A 263 36.27 -14.44 -1.06
C PRO A 263 35.68 -14.80 0.31
N ARG A 264 35.67 -16.09 0.65
CA ARG A 264 35.43 -16.56 2.02
C ARG A 264 36.54 -16.10 2.97
N ALA A 265 36.21 -16.02 4.26
CA ALA A 265 37.18 -15.78 5.33
C ALA A 265 36.79 -16.57 6.59
N ILE A 266 37.79 -16.89 7.42
CA ILE A 266 37.57 -17.47 8.75
C ILE A 266 37.14 -16.37 9.71
N LYS A 267 35.98 -16.55 10.34
CA LYS A 267 35.50 -15.79 11.49
C LYS A 267 35.66 -16.63 12.76
N ASN A 268 36.19 -16.03 13.83
CA ASN A 268 36.38 -16.70 15.11
C ASN A 268 35.36 -16.21 16.15
N SER A 269 34.71 -17.13 16.87
CA SER A 269 33.82 -16.90 18.01
C SER A 269 32.85 -15.70 17.84
N PRO A 270 32.02 -15.64 16.78
CA PRO A 270 31.49 -14.36 16.28
C PRO A 270 30.52 -13.64 17.23
N TRP A 271 29.81 -14.37 18.10
CA TRP A 271 28.94 -13.83 19.16
C TRP A 271 29.68 -12.89 20.13
N ILE A 272 31.00 -13.05 20.29
CA ILE A 272 31.81 -12.16 21.16
C ILE A 272 31.94 -10.76 20.52
N GLU A 273 32.08 -10.68 19.20
CA GLU A 273 32.01 -9.41 18.46
C GLU A 273 30.56 -8.92 18.31
N GLY A 274 29.61 -9.85 18.24
CA GLY A 274 28.23 -9.61 17.81
C GLY A 274 27.16 -9.68 18.90
N ASN A 275 27.39 -9.06 20.06
CA ASN A 275 26.47 -9.05 21.22
C ASN A 275 26.34 -10.39 21.98
N ALA A 276 27.23 -10.60 22.95
CA ALA A 276 27.25 -11.77 23.83
C ALA A 276 25.97 -11.96 24.67
N ASP A 277 25.11 -10.96 24.88
CA ASP A 277 23.85 -11.16 25.61
C ASP A 277 22.81 -11.96 24.82
N ALA A 278 22.95 -12.04 23.49
CA ALA A 278 22.08 -12.81 22.59
C ALA A 278 22.40 -14.30 22.59
N SER A 279 23.70 -14.62 22.47
CA SER A 279 24.25 -15.98 22.47
C SER A 279 25.29 -16.16 23.60
N PRO A 280 24.88 -16.14 24.88
CA PRO A 280 25.79 -16.05 26.04
C PRO A 280 26.70 -17.28 26.25
N TYR A 281 26.30 -18.43 25.73
CA TYR A 281 27.07 -19.68 25.75
C TYR A 281 27.68 -20.01 24.37
N GLY A 282 27.63 -19.04 23.44
CA GLY A 282 27.97 -19.22 22.04
C GLY A 282 26.90 -19.98 21.25
N TRP A 283 27.24 -20.34 20.01
CA TRP A 283 26.27 -20.89 19.05
C TRP A 283 26.07 -22.42 19.12
N HIS A 284 26.71 -23.13 20.05
CA HIS A 284 26.73 -24.61 20.10
C HIS A 284 26.18 -25.25 21.39
N ASP A 285 25.88 -24.43 22.41
CA ASP A 285 25.12 -24.81 23.61
C ASP A 285 23.62 -24.92 23.29
N VAL A 286 22.88 -25.71 24.09
CA VAL A 286 21.40 -25.65 24.17
C VAL A 286 20.82 -25.65 25.59
N ASN A 287 21.62 -25.79 26.64
CA ASN A 287 21.14 -25.99 28.01
C ASN A 287 21.56 -24.90 29.01
N GLY A 288 22.58 -24.10 28.69
CA GLY A 288 23.14 -23.07 29.58
C GLY A 288 24.27 -23.55 30.49
N ASP A 289 24.95 -24.63 30.11
CA ASP A 289 26.18 -25.13 30.74
C ASP A 289 27.43 -24.59 30.00
N THR A 290 28.62 -24.83 30.55
CA THR A 290 29.88 -24.28 29.99
C THR A 290 30.44 -25.05 28.80
N ASP A 291 30.03 -26.31 28.63
CA ASP A 291 30.62 -27.27 27.69
C ASP A 291 29.56 -27.62 26.62
N PRO A 292 29.62 -27.07 25.40
CA PRO A 292 28.53 -27.16 24.43
C PRO A 292 28.25 -28.59 23.95
N GLU A 293 26.97 -28.94 23.79
CA GLU A 293 26.51 -30.28 23.38
C GLU A 293 26.94 -30.67 21.96
N TYR A 294 27.05 -29.71 21.05
CA TYR A 294 27.04 -29.97 19.61
C TYR A 294 28.32 -29.50 18.90
N ASP A 295 29.21 -30.44 18.58
CA ASP A 295 30.33 -30.25 17.65
C ASP A 295 29.92 -30.36 16.15
N ILE A 296 28.66 -30.04 15.86
CA ILE A 296 28.03 -29.96 14.53
C ILE A 296 27.40 -28.56 14.34
N THR A 297 26.86 -28.25 13.17
CA THR A 297 26.11 -27.01 12.88
C THR A 297 24.74 -26.94 13.59
N ARG A 298 24.76 -26.97 14.92
CA ARG A 298 23.59 -26.88 15.81
C ARG A 298 23.96 -26.19 17.12
N GLY A 299 23.00 -25.44 17.67
CA GLY A 299 22.96 -25.00 19.06
C GLY A 299 21.66 -24.25 19.33
N ASN A 300 21.70 -23.25 20.21
CA ASN A 300 20.48 -22.67 20.79
C ASN A 300 19.55 -22.00 19.78
N ASN A 301 20.10 -21.31 18.78
CA ASN A 301 19.30 -20.45 17.89
C ASN A 301 18.87 -21.17 16.60
N VAL A 302 19.65 -22.16 16.14
CA VAL A 302 19.47 -22.85 14.86
C VAL A 302 20.10 -24.25 14.85
N TRP A 303 19.49 -25.16 14.09
CA TRP A 303 20.09 -26.41 13.63
C TRP A 303 20.10 -26.40 12.10
N ALA A 304 21.29 -26.34 11.50
CA ALA A 304 21.47 -26.48 10.06
C ALA A 304 21.77 -27.95 9.70
N GLN A 305 20.99 -28.51 8.78
CA GLN A 305 21.07 -29.89 8.29
C GLN A 305 20.70 -29.94 6.79
N ASP A 306 21.00 -31.01 6.05
CA ASP A 306 20.44 -31.18 4.69
C ASP A 306 19.00 -31.75 4.70
N ASP A 307 18.23 -31.50 3.63
CA ASP A 307 16.99 -32.23 3.33
C ASP A 307 16.89 -32.56 1.82
N GLU A 308 17.90 -33.23 1.24
CA GLU A 308 17.94 -33.52 -0.21
C GLU A 308 16.72 -34.36 -0.69
N ASP A 309 16.10 -35.19 0.18
CA ASP A 309 14.87 -35.92 -0.15
C ASP A 309 13.56 -35.18 0.20
N GLY A 310 13.67 -33.95 0.74
CA GLY A 310 12.56 -33.04 1.05
C GLY A 310 11.54 -33.61 2.04
N ASN A 311 11.99 -34.43 2.99
CA ASN A 311 11.11 -35.18 3.87
C ASN A 311 10.73 -34.45 5.17
N ASN A 312 11.40 -33.32 5.44
CA ASN A 312 11.20 -32.39 6.55
C ASN A 312 11.28 -33.08 7.93
N ASP A 313 12.24 -33.98 8.13
CA ASP A 313 12.52 -34.58 9.44
C ASP A 313 13.70 -33.92 10.19
N ASP A 314 14.13 -34.57 11.27
CA ASP A 314 15.13 -34.15 12.25
C ASP A 314 16.37 -35.07 12.18
N LYS A 315 16.86 -35.41 10.97
CA LYS A 315 17.90 -36.43 10.71
C LYS A 315 18.82 -36.11 9.55
N GLY A 316 18.71 -34.91 8.98
CA GLY A 316 19.63 -34.44 7.96
C GLY A 316 21.07 -34.46 8.47
N TYR A 317 22.01 -34.55 7.55
CA TYR A 317 23.42 -34.47 7.86
C TYR A 317 23.79 -33.03 8.26
N SER A 318 24.52 -32.91 9.37
CA SER A 318 25.17 -31.67 9.81
C SER A 318 26.69 -31.93 9.87
N PRO A 319 27.54 -31.09 9.26
CA PRO A 319 29.00 -31.28 9.28
C PRO A 319 29.54 -31.23 10.71
N LYS A 320 30.34 -32.26 11.05
CA LYS A 320 30.97 -32.41 12.36
C LYS A 320 32.39 -31.86 12.37
N ALA A 321 32.64 -30.83 13.17
CA ALA A 321 33.93 -30.18 13.28
C ALA A 321 34.93 -30.98 14.15
N SER A 322 36.22 -30.71 13.96
CA SER A 322 37.26 -31.07 14.93
C SER A 322 37.59 -29.82 15.73
N ASP A 323 37.55 -29.90 17.06
CA ASP A 323 37.89 -28.81 17.98
C ASP A 323 37.17 -27.46 17.66
N PHE A 324 35.93 -27.54 17.15
CA PHE A 324 35.09 -26.42 16.67
C PHE A 324 35.67 -25.61 15.49
N VAL A 325 36.53 -26.23 14.67
CA VAL A 325 37.03 -25.65 13.40
C VAL A 325 36.21 -26.15 12.21
N PHE A 326 35.27 -25.32 11.76
CA PHE A 326 34.44 -25.50 10.55
C PHE A 326 35.13 -24.89 9.32
N ASP A 327 36.35 -25.35 9.01
CA ASP A 327 37.16 -24.91 7.86
C ASP A 327 37.04 -25.87 6.66
N TYR A 328 35.83 -26.02 6.14
CA TYR A 328 35.53 -26.90 5.01
C TYR A 328 35.87 -26.24 3.66
N ALA A 329 36.39 -27.02 2.72
CA ALA A 329 36.72 -26.52 1.39
C ALA A 329 35.45 -26.14 0.60
N TYR A 330 35.56 -25.14 -0.29
CA TYR A 330 34.54 -24.81 -1.28
C TYR A 330 35.14 -24.89 -2.67
N ASN A 331 34.48 -25.61 -3.56
CA ASN A 331 34.86 -25.82 -4.94
C ASN A 331 33.85 -25.14 -5.90
N PRO A 332 34.18 -23.99 -6.50
CA PRO A 332 33.34 -23.37 -7.53
C PRO A 332 33.36 -24.11 -8.88
N GLU A 333 34.19 -25.15 -9.05
CA GLU A 333 34.11 -26.13 -10.14
C GLU A 333 33.50 -27.46 -9.67
N ALA A 334 32.66 -27.46 -8.63
CA ALA A 334 31.85 -28.60 -8.22
C ALA A 334 30.94 -29.08 -9.37
N LYS A 335 30.66 -30.38 -9.42
CA LYS A 335 29.79 -30.95 -10.47
C LYS A 335 28.35 -31.13 -10.03
N VAL A 336 28.15 -31.25 -8.73
CA VAL A 336 26.86 -31.29 -8.04
C VAL A 336 26.98 -30.41 -6.79
N PRO A 337 25.95 -29.64 -6.39
CA PRO A 337 26.04 -28.76 -5.21
C PRO A 337 26.47 -29.50 -3.94
N ILE A 338 26.01 -30.73 -3.75
CA ILE A 338 26.35 -31.60 -2.61
C ILE A 338 27.87 -31.86 -2.46
N ASP A 339 28.70 -31.66 -3.49
CA ASP A 339 30.18 -31.64 -3.36
C ASP A 339 30.69 -30.57 -2.37
N ASN A 340 29.86 -29.56 -2.04
CA ASN A 340 30.15 -28.41 -1.17
C ASN A 340 29.33 -28.39 0.13
N ILE A 341 28.52 -29.43 0.43
CA ILE A 341 27.49 -29.39 1.49
C ILE A 341 28.00 -28.97 2.88
N ASP A 342 29.20 -29.41 3.29
CA ASP A 342 29.81 -29.00 4.56
C ASP A 342 30.03 -27.46 4.64
N ALA A 343 30.40 -26.84 3.52
CA ALA A 343 30.65 -25.40 3.44
C ALA A 343 29.34 -24.60 3.32
N ALA A 344 28.32 -25.15 2.65
CA ALA A 344 26.98 -24.59 2.60
C ALA A 344 26.33 -24.55 3.99
N LEU A 345 26.29 -25.70 4.68
CA LEU A 345 25.74 -25.81 6.04
C LEU A 345 26.49 -24.94 7.06
N THR A 346 27.81 -24.82 6.93
CA THR A 346 28.61 -23.90 7.77
C THR A 346 28.23 -22.43 7.51
N ASN A 347 27.94 -22.05 6.27
CA ASN A 347 27.54 -20.69 5.89
C ASN A 347 26.10 -20.38 6.36
N LEU A 348 25.17 -21.30 6.13
CA LEU A 348 23.77 -21.22 6.59
C LEU A 348 23.68 -21.08 8.12
N PHE A 349 24.43 -21.92 8.85
CA PHE A 349 24.52 -21.89 10.31
C PHE A 349 25.09 -20.56 10.83
N TYR A 350 26.18 -20.07 10.23
CA TYR A 350 26.77 -18.78 10.60
C TYR A 350 25.78 -17.64 10.38
N TRP A 351 25.09 -17.59 9.24
CA TRP A 351 24.17 -16.49 8.94
C TRP A 351 22.88 -16.53 9.76
N ASN A 352 22.29 -17.70 10.00
CA ASN A 352 21.13 -17.83 10.90
C ASN A 352 21.46 -17.31 12.32
N ASN A 353 22.58 -17.74 12.90
CA ASN A 353 23.00 -17.23 14.22
C ASN A 353 23.36 -15.74 14.20
N LEU A 354 24.00 -15.25 13.13
CA LEU A 354 24.30 -13.82 13.01
C LEU A 354 23.03 -12.97 12.92
N ILE A 355 22.04 -13.41 12.15
CA ILE A 355 20.75 -12.70 12.04
C ILE A 355 19.99 -12.76 13.36
N HIS A 356 20.04 -13.90 14.09
CA HIS A 356 19.54 -13.97 15.47
C HIS A 356 20.18 -12.89 16.34
N ASP A 357 21.51 -12.84 16.43
CA ASP A 357 22.22 -11.95 17.35
C ASP A 357 22.04 -10.46 16.98
N ILE A 358 21.94 -10.12 15.68
CA ILE A 358 21.59 -8.77 15.20
C ILE A 358 20.14 -8.43 15.55
N ALA A 359 19.16 -9.29 15.22
CA ALA A 359 17.76 -9.01 15.49
C ALA A 359 17.50 -8.87 17.00
N TYR A 360 18.18 -9.70 17.80
CA TYR A 360 18.18 -9.62 19.26
C TYR A 360 18.67 -8.28 19.77
N HIS A 361 19.79 -7.76 19.25
CA HIS A 361 20.29 -6.44 19.59
C HIS A 361 19.24 -5.33 19.34
N TYR A 362 18.59 -5.36 18.17
CA TYR A 362 17.53 -4.42 17.82
C TYR A 362 16.17 -4.69 18.53
N GLY A 363 16.12 -5.72 19.39
CA GLY A 363 15.02 -5.96 20.32
C GLY A 363 14.07 -7.09 19.94
N PHE A 364 14.44 -8.00 19.03
CA PHE A 364 13.79 -9.32 18.86
C PHE A 364 14.35 -10.29 19.91
N THR A 365 13.90 -10.11 21.15
CA THR A 365 14.37 -10.83 22.35
C THR A 365 13.36 -11.90 22.79
N GLU A 366 13.67 -12.63 23.86
CA GLU A 366 12.88 -13.77 24.33
C GLU A 366 11.41 -13.42 24.60
N GLU A 367 11.11 -12.31 25.29
CA GLU A 367 9.72 -11.88 25.50
C GLU A 367 9.00 -11.41 24.22
N ALA A 368 9.76 -11.08 23.17
CA ALA A 368 9.26 -10.73 21.84
C ALA A 368 9.15 -11.94 20.89
N GLY A 369 9.49 -13.14 21.39
CA GLY A 369 9.43 -14.41 20.69
C GLY A 369 10.45 -14.56 19.57
N ASN A 370 11.73 -14.42 19.91
CA ASN A 370 12.83 -14.91 19.07
C ASN A 370 12.83 -16.45 18.97
N PHE A 371 13.82 -16.99 18.25
CA PHE A 371 13.90 -18.42 17.94
C PHE A 371 15.00 -19.07 18.76
N GLN A 372 14.66 -19.69 19.90
CA GLN A 372 15.64 -20.29 20.81
C GLN A 372 15.17 -21.62 21.42
N GLN A 373 16.08 -22.60 21.47
CA GLN A 373 15.87 -23.88 22.17
C GLN A 373 15.72 -23.64 23.68
N ASN A 374 16.42 -22.65 24.23
CA ASN A 374 16.41 -22.26 25.62
C ASN A 374 16.49 -20.73 25.75
N ASN A 375 15.58 -20.16 26.54
CA ASN A 375 15.47 -18.71 26.76
C ASN A 375 16.17 -18.25 28.05
N TYR A 376 16.84 -19.17 28.77
CA TYR A 376 17.65 -18.91 29.96
C TYR A 376 16.92 -18.08 31.05
N ASP A 377 15.66 -18.42 31.33
CA ASP A 377 14.74 -17.73 32.24
C ASP A 377 14.43 -16.23 31.92
N LYS A 378 14.81 -15.73 30.72
CA LYS A 378 14.62 -14.33 30.33
C LYS A 378 13.22 -13.99 29.79
N GLY A 379 12.31 -14.96 29.70
CA GLY A 379 10.93 -14.81 29.21
C GLY A 379 10.65 -15.56 27.90
N GLY A 380 9.46 -15.34 27.31
CA GLY A 380 8.98 -16.08 26.13
C GLY A 380 8.69 -17.57 26.39
N GLU A 381 8.24 -18.30 25.37
CA GLU A 381 8.18 -19.76 25.35
C GLU A 381 9.25 -20.29 24.38
N GLY A 382 10.33 -20.89 24.88
CA GLY A 382 11.38 -21.49 24.04
C GLY A 382 11.06 -22.90 23.56
N ASN A 383 12.09 -23.59 23.02
CA ASN A 383 12.02 -24.82 22.19
C ASN A 383 11.72 -24.52 20.71
N ASP A 384 12.09 -23.34 20.23
CA ASP A 384 11.77 -22.85 18.89
C ASP A 384 12.96 -22.29 18.10
N PHE A 385 14.14 -22.90 18.27
CA PHE A 385 15.27 -22.75 17.36
C PHE A 385 14.87 -23.00 15.89
N VAL A 386 15.55 -22.35 14.95
CA VAL A 386 15.28 -22.53 13.52
C VAL A 386 15.79 -23.88 13.03
N PHE A 387 14.95 -24.69 12.39
CA PHE A 387 15.43 -25.73 11.47
C PHE A 387 15.84 -25.04 10.17
N ALA A 388 17.10 -25.13 9.78
CA ALA A 388 17.62 -24.53 8.55
C ALA A 388 18.08 -25.65 7.61
N ASP A 389 17.21 -26.01 6.68
CA ASP A 389 17.37 -27.18 5.81
C ASP A 389 18.00 -26.77 4.47
N ALA A 390 19.25 -27.19 4.27
CA ALA A 390 20.04 -26.90 3.08
C ALA A 390 19.70 -27.82 1.91
N MET A 391 19.78 -27.28 0.70
CA MET A 391 19.50 -27.97 -0.57
C MET A 391 18.15 -28.71 -0.61
N ASP A 392 17.11 -28.19 0.07
CA ASP A 392 15.81 -28.86 0.25
C ASP A 392 15.16 -29.28 -1.09
N GLY A 393 14.97 -30.60 -1.24
CA GLY A 393 14.35 -31.23 -2.41
C GLY A 393 12.87 -30.86 -2.63
N SER A 394 12.19 -30.31 -1.62
CA SER A 394 10.80 -29.81 -1.72
C SER A 394 10.69 -28.37 -2.25
N THR A 395 11.81 -27.62 -2.29
CA THR A 395 11.85 -26.17 -2.55
C THR A 395 12.68 -25.76 -3.79
N PRO A 396 12.64 -26.47 -4.94
CA PRO A 396 13.47 -26.11 -6.11
C PRO A 396 13.08 -24.75 -6.72
N TYR A 397 14.07 -24.00 -7.23
CA TYR A 397 13.95 -22.62 -7.76
C TYR A 397 13.38 -21.61 -6.75
N ASN A 398 13.60 -21.84 -5.45
CA ASN A 398 12.91 -21.12 -4.39
C ASN A 398 13.73 -21.11 -3.09
N ALA A 399 13.22 -20.39 -2.10
CA ALA A 399 13.44 -20.62 -0.68
C ALA A 399 12.10 -20.40 0.05
N ASN A 400 11.93 -20.89 1.27
CA ASN A 400 10.77 -20.54 2.08
C ASN A 400 11.06 -20.54 3.59
N PHE A 401 10.22 -19.83 4.33
CA PHE A 401 10.22 -19.84 5.78
C PHE A 401 8.81 -20.11 6.32
N TYR A 402 8.68 -21.09 7.22
CA TYR A 402 7.49 -21.36 7.99
C TYR A 402 7.60 -20.73 9.39
N THR A 403 6.73 -19.76 9.70
CA THR A 403 6.70 -19.11 11.02
C THR A 403 5.50 -19.58 11.86
N PRO A 404 5.66 -20.57 12.75
CA PRO A 404 4.73 -20.81 13.85
C PRO A 404 4.91 -19.76 14.96
N LYS A 405 3.92 -19.69 15.85
CA LYS A 405 3.93 -18.93 17.11
C LYS A 405 5.05 -19.36 18.07
N ASP A 406 5.26 -18.58 19.11
CA ASP A 406 6.15 -18.83 20.26
C ASP A 406 6.06 -20.28 20.78
N GLY A 407 7.21 -20.86 21.13
CA GLY A 407 7.35 -22.21 21.69
C GLY A 407 7.16 -23.35 20.69
N GLU A 408 7.11 -23.06 19.39
CA GLU A 408 7.11 -24.03 18.30
C GLU A 408 8.15 -23.63 17.24
N ALA A 409 9.00 -24.59 16.85
CA ALA A 409 10.16 -24.32 15.99
C ALA A 409 9.78 -23.96 14.54
N PRO A 410 10.28 -22.83 14.00
CA PRO A 410 10.15 -22.51 12.58
C PRO A 410 11.06 -23.39 11.72
N ARG A 411 10.84 -23.34 10.40
CA ARG A 411 11.68 -24.03 9.42
C ARG A 411 11.98 -23.11 8.23
N MET A 412 13.26 -22.96 7.92
CA MET A 412 13.81 -22.31 6.74
C MET A 412 14.24 -23.42 5.77
N ASN A 413 13.69 -23.42 4.56
CA ASN A 413 14.01 -24.38 3.51
C ASN A 413 14.75 -23.66 2.38
N MET A 414 16.02 -23.99 2.19
CA MET A 414 16.90 -23.36 1.18
C MET A 414 17.00 -24.26 -0.05
N GLY A 415 16.41 -23.81 -1.17
CA GLY A 415 16.33 -24.62 -2.38
C GLY A 415 17.58 -24.58 -3.25
N LEU A 416 17.71 -25.58 -4.14
CA LEU A 416 18.60 -25.50 -5.28
C LEU A 416 17.94 -24.73 -6.44
N TRP A 417 18.72 -23.86 -7.08
CA TRP A 417 18.27 -22.99 -8.18
C TRP A 417 18.92 -23.42 -9.48
N TYR A 418 18.17 -23.46 -10.58
CA TYR A 418 18.65 -24.05 -11.83
C TYR A 418 18.55 -23.05 -12.99
N LYS A 419 19.67 -22.79 -13.68
CA LYS A 419 19.70 -21.99 -14.90
C LYS A 419 19.86 -22.89 -16.11
N ASP A 420 18.77 -23.06 -16.87
CA ASP A 420 18.75 -23.80 -18.12
C ASP A 420 19.46 -23.02 -19.24
N GLU A 421 20.79 -23.13 -19.27
CA GLU A 421 21.58 -22.82 -20.47
C GLU A 421 21.40 -23.91 -21.57
N SER A 422 20.65 -24.99 -21.31
CA SER A 422 20.65 -26.28 -22.04
C SER A 422 20.85 -26.22 -23.56
N GLY A 423 21.90 -26.87 -24.05
CA GLY A 423 22.20 -26.98 -25.49
C GLY A 423 23.69 -27.09 -25.79
N THR A 424 24.08 -27.05 -27.06
CA THR A 424 25.48 -27.00 -27.47
C THR A 424 25.68 -25.78 -28.37
N VAL A 425 26.73 -24.99 -28.11
CA VAL A 425 26.85 -23.65 -28.71
C VAL A 425 28.23 -23.33 -29.23
N MET A 426 28.24 -22.56 -30.32
CA MET A 426 29.38 -21.86 -30.87
C MET A 426 29.23 -20.37 -30.57
N ARG A 427 30.26 -19.74 -30.01
CA ARG A 427 30.44 -18.29 -30.10
C ARG A 427 31.40 -17.98 -31.24
N ILE A 428 31.05 -17.04 -32.11
CA ILE A 428 32.00 -16.45 -33.07
C ILE A 428 32.63 -15.21 -32.41
N ASN A 429 33.96 -15.14 -32.40
CA ASN A 429 34.74 -14.07 -31.78
C ASN A 429 35.31 -13.09 -32.81
N THR A 430 35.67 -13.58 -34.00
CA THR A 430 36.11 -12.77 -35.14
C THR A 430 35.57 -13.35 -36.45
N PRO A 431 35.39 -12.55 -37.52
CA PRO A 431 35.42 -11.08 -37.55
C PRO A 431 34.18 -10.48 -36.86
N LYS A 432 34.27 -9.23 -36.38
CA LYS A 432 33.22 -8.62 -35.53
C LYS A 432 31.85 -8.48 -36.23
N ILE A 433 31.80 -8.48 -37.56
CA ILE A 433 30.55 -8.49 -38.34
C ILE A 433 29.75 -9.80 -38.21
N LEU A 434 30.37 -10.88 -37.69
CA LEU A 434 29.72 -12.15 -37.35
C LEU A 434 29.78 -12.45 -35.84
N GLU A 435 30.13 -11.50 -34.96
CA GLU A 435 30.22 -11.78 -33.51
C GLU A 435 28.84 -12.13 -32.93
N GLY A 436 28.70 -13.33 -32.34
CA GLY A 436 27.42 -13.84 -31.87
C GLY A 436 27.45 -15.26 -31.27
N LYS A 437 26.35 -15.65 -30.61
CA LYS A 437 26.08 -17.01 -30.09
C LYS A 437 25.19 -17.75 -31.09
N HIS A 438 25.56 -18.97 -31.44
CA HIS A 438 24.82 -19.82 -32.38
C HIS A 438 24.68 -21.24 -31.84
N ASN A 439 23.52 -21.85 -32.06
CA ASN A 439 23.30 -23.25 -31.70
C ASN A 439 24.02 -24.17 -32.68
N ILE A 440 24.57 -25.27 -32.15
CA ILE A 440 25.19 -26.37 -32.89
C ILE A 440 24.68 -27.70 -32.34
N ALA A 441 24.70 -28.76 -33.14
CA ALA A 441 24.30 -30.10 -32.70
C ALA A 441 25.53 -31.01 -32.60
N PRO A 442 25.86 -31.56 -31.43
CA PRO A 442 27.02 -32.43 -31.26
C PRO A 442 26.84 -33.75 -32.02
N ALA A 443 27.93 -34.38 -32.41
CA ALA A 443 27.91 -35.74 -32.93
C ALA A 443 27.59 -36.74 -31.82
N VAL A 444 26.96 -37.86 -32.18
CA VAL A 444 26.73 -38.99 -31.24
C VAL A 444 28.00 -39.84 -31.01
N TYR A 445 29.15 -39.37 -31.52
CA TYR A 445 30.44 -40.06 -31.52
C TYR A 445 31.59 -39.09 -31.21
N GLY A 446 32.73 -39.65 -30.79
CA GLY A 446 33.85 -38.88 -30.26
C GLY A 446 33.61 -38.40 -28.82
N PRO A 447 34.55 -37.63 -28.24
CA PRO A 447 34.36 -36.99 -26.95
C PRO A 447 33.35 -35.81 -27.04
N PRO A 448 32.61 -35.51 -25.96
CA PRO A 448 31.76 -34.33 -25.88
C PRO A 448 32.58 -33.04 -25.92
N LEU A 449 31.90 -31.90 -26.12
CA LEU A 449 32.53 -30.59 -25.99
C LEU A 449 32.76 -30.23 -24.51
N PRO A 450 33.67 -29.29 -24.19
CA PRO A 450 33.87 -28.84 -22.81
C PRO A 450 32.59 -28.22 -22.25
N ILE A 451 32.32 -28.50 -20.97
CA ILE A 451 31.24 -27.86 -20.20
C ILE A 451 31.72 -26.53 -19.58
N THR A 452 30.78 -25.64 -19.28
CA THR A 452 31.00 -24.39 -18.53
C THR A 452 31.87 -24.64 -17.28
N PRO A 453 32.87 -23.78 -16.95
CA PRO A 453 33.25 -22.53 -17.62
C PRO A 453 34.28 -22.69 -18.75
N LYS A 454 34.61 -23.92 -19.16
CA LYS A 454 35.70 -24.18 -20.11
C LYS A 454 35.19 -24.13 -21.55
N PHE A 455 36.04 -23.61 -22.45
CA PHE A 455 35.76 -23.46 -23.89
C PHE A 455 36.81 -24.20 -24.71
N LEU A 456 36.42 -24.77 -25.85
CA LEU A 456 37.34 -25.18 -26.91
C LEU A 456 37.43 -24.03 -27.92
N SER A 457 38.43 -23.18 -27.73
CA SER A 457 38.71 -22.02 -28.60
C SER A 457 39.61 -22.41 -29.78
N GLY A 458 39.34 -21.88 -30.97
CA GLY A 458 40.21 -22.09 -32.13
C GLY A 458 39.85 -21.26 -33.36
N LYS A 459 40.78 -21.20 -34.32
CA LYS A 459 40.52 -20.65 -35.66
C LYS A 459 39.84 -21.71 -36.53
N LEU A 460 38.88 -21.28 -37.35
CA LEU A 460 38.27 -22.14 -38.38
C LEU A 460 39.19 -22.25 -39.59
N VAL A 461 39.38 -23.49 -40.06
CA VAL A 461 40.17 -23.82 -41.24
C VAL A 461 39.34 -24.74 -42.14
N LEU A 462 39.00 -24.25 -43.32
CA LEU A 462 38.26 -25.00 -44.33
C LEU A 462 39.15 -26.12 -44.88
N VAL A 463 38.64 -27.35 -44.90
CA VAL A 463 39.43 -28.51 -45.33
C VAL A 463 39.60 -28.60 -46.85
N ASP A 464 40.67 -29.26 -47.27
CA ASP A 464 40.93 -29.62 -48.66
C ASP A 464 41.36 -31.09 -48.74
N ASP A 465 40.59 -31.93 -49.42
CA ASP A 465 40.90 -33.35 -49.66
C ASP A 465 41.48 -33.65 -51.06
N GLY A 466 41.78 -32.62 -51.84
CA GLY A 466 42.36 -32.72 -53.18
C GLY A 466 41.41 -33.24 -54.25
N SER A 467 40.12 -33.44 -53.94
CA SER A 467 39.10 -33.86 -54.90
C SER A 467 38.55 -32.69 -55.74
N ALA A 468 37.57 -32.98 -56.61
CA ALA A 468 36.82 -31.95 -57.32
C ALA A 468 35.85 -31.14 -56.42
N THR A 469 35.68 -31.57 -55.17
CA THR A 469 34.80 -30.98 -54.15
C THR A 469 35.55 -30.96 -52.80
N PRO A 470 36.66 -30.20 -52.71
CA PRO A 470 37.69 -30.40 -51.69
C PRO A 470 37.21 -30.19 -50.25
N THR A 471 36.18 -29.36 -50.07
CA THR A 471 35.59 -29.03 -48.77
C THR A 471 34.79 -30.16 -48.14
N LEU A 472 34.49 -31.24 -48.88
CA LEU A 472 33.75 -32.39 -48.36
C LEU A 472 34.58 -33.28 -47.43
N GLY A 473 35.92 -33.22 -47.46
CA GLY A 473 36.77 -33.98 -46.53
C GLY A 473 36.66 -35.50 -46.60
N CYS A 474 36.21 -36.05 -47.74
CA CYS A 474 35.95 -37.48 -47.90
C CYS A 474 37.25 -38.29 -48.06
N ALA A 475 38.29 -37.69 -48.65
CA ALA A 475 39.61 -38.29 -48.76
C ALA A 475 40.58 -37.79 -47.66
N THR A 476 41.83 -38.26 -47.70
CA THR A 476 42.88 -37.77 -46.79
C THR A 476 43.20 -36.31 -47.11
N LEU A 477 43.13 -35.44 -46.10
CA LEU A 477 43.26 -34.00 -46.27
C LEU A 477 44.69 -33.61 -46.69
N ILE A 478 44.80 -32.73 -47.68
CA ILE A 478 46.06 -32.28 -48.29
C ILE A 478 46.57 -30.96 -47.71
N ASN A 479 45.81 -30.31 -46.83
CA ASN A 479 46.18 -29.09 -46.11
C ASN A 479 46.42 -29.27 -44.57
N PRO A 480 47.08 -30.36 -44.09
CA PRO A 480 47.20 -30.64 -42.66
C PRO A 480 47.99 -29.56 -41.90
N ASP A 481 49.01 -28.94 -42.51
CA ASP A 481 49.79 -27.86 -41.89
C ASP A 481 48.96 -26.62 -41.54
N ALA A 482 47.79 -26.43 -42.18
CA ALA A 482 46.83 -25.39 -41.83
C ALA A 482 45.82 -25.86 -40.77
N ILE A 483 45.39 -27.12 -40.84
CA ILE A 483 44.38 -27.71 -39.95
C ILE A 483 44.94 -28.02 -38.55
N LYS A 484 46.24 -28.35 -38.47
CA LYS A 484 46.90 -28.74 -37.23
C LYS A 484 46.71 -27.67 -36.14
N ASP A 485 46.36 -28.13 -34.94
CA ASP A 485 46.10 -27.30 -33.75
C ASP A 485 44.93 -26.30 -33.93
N ASN A 486 44.10 -26.45 -34.97
CA ASN A 486 42.95 -25.59 -35.31
C ASN A 486 41.64 -26.40 -35.46
N ILE A 487 40.51 -25.71 -35.65
CA ILE A 487 39.19 -26.32 -35.81
C ILE A 487 38.90 -26.51 -37.30
N ALA A 488 38.64 -27.75 -37.73
CA ALA A 488 38.34 -28.07 -39.11
C ALA A 488 36.88 -27.71 -39.47
N LEU A 489 36.68 -26.93 -40.53
CA LEU A 489 35.37 -26.64 -41.10
C LEU A 489 35.17 -27.51 -42.35
N ILE A 490 34.10 -28.32 -42.37
CA ILE A 490 33.87 -29.36 -43.39
C ILE A 490 32.42 -29.33 -43.88
N ASP A 491 32.22 -29.54 -45.17
CA ASP A 491 30.89 -29.54 -45.79
C ASP A 491 30.21 -30.91 -45.70
N MET A 492 28.92 -30.92 -45.35
CA MET A 492 28.06 -32.09 -45.51
C MET A 492 27.85 -32.41 -47.00
N GLY A 493 27.47 -33.65 -47.28
CA GLY A 493 27.31 -34.17 -48.64
C GLY A 493 27.36 -35.70 -48.68
N ASN A 494 27.86 -36.27 -49.77
CA ASN A 494 27.72 -37.69 -50.12
C ASN A 494 28.66 -38.69 -49.41
N CYS A 495 29.37 -38.30 -48.36
CA CYS A 495 30.25 -39.17 -47.57
C CYS A 495 30.01 -38.96 -46.06
N GLU A 496 30.27 -39.99 -45.25
CA GLU A 496 29.81 -40.04 -43.87
C GLU A 496 30.51 -39.02 -42.96
N ALA A 497 29.76 -38.45 -42.00
CA ALA A 497 30.27 -37.44 -41.07
C ALA A 497 31.40 -37.97 -40.18
N LEU A 498 31.38 -39.26 -39.86
CA LEU A 498 32.43 -39.95 -39.12
C LEU A 498 33.76 -39.97 -39.90
N ASP A 499 33.75 -40.36 -41.18
CA ASP A 499 34.95 -40.38 -42.03
C ASP A 499 35.60 -38.98 -42.14
N LYS A 500 34.77 -37.94 -42.34
CA LYS A 500 35.21 -36.54 -42.34
C LYS A 500 35.94 -36.19 -41.04
N SER A 501 35.36 -36.59 -39.90
CA SER A 501 35.92 -36.35 -38.56
C SER A 501 37.24 -37.07 -38.36
N LEU A 502 37.32 -38.35 -38.76
CA LEU A 502 38.55 -39.15 -38.69
C LEU A 502 39.63 -38.63 -39.65
N ASN A 503 39.28 -38.03 -40.78
CA ASN A 503 40.23 -37.41 -41.72
C ASN A 503 40.79 -36.08 -41.16
N ALA A 504 39.95 -35.24 -40.55
CA ALA A 504 40.40 -34.04 -39.84
C ALA A 504 41.29 -34.37 -38.61
N GLN A 505 40.95 -35.42 -37.86
CA GLN A 505 41.76 -35.93 -36.76
C GLN A 505 43.14 -36.39 -37.22
N LYS A 506 43.25 -37.11 -38.35
CA LYS A 506 44.55 -37.49 -38.96
C LYS A 506 45.37 -36.27 -39.41
N ALA A 507 44.71 -35.18 -39.77
CA ALA A 507 45.32 -33.90 -40.12
C ALA A 507 45.70 -33.03 -38.90
N GLY A 508 45.37 -33.46 -37.67
CA GLY A 508 45.74 -32.77 -36.44
C GLY A 508 44.77 -31.67 -35.98
N ALA A 509 43.51 -31.68 -36.45
CA ALA A 509 42.47 -30.79 -35.94
C ALA A 509 42.22 -31.03 -34.43
N ILE A 510 41.82 -29.99 -33.70
CA ILE A 510 41.42 -30.09 -32.28
C ILE A 510 39.91 -30.30 -32.08
N ALA A 511 39.10 -29.92 -33.08
CA ALA A 511 37.67 -30.19 -33.16
C ALA A 511 37.20 -30.05 -34.63
N VAL A 512 35.96 -30.45 -34.90
CA VAL A 512 35.35 -30.40 -36.24
C VAL A 512 33.99 -29.70 -36.18
N LEU A 513 33.76 -28.75 -37.10
CA LEU A 513 32.46 -28.19 -37.39
C LEU A 513 31.99 -28.59 -38.79
N LEU A 514 30.86 -29.28 -38.83
CA LEU A 514 30.18 -29.70 -40.05
C LEU A 514 29.16 -28.64 -40.48
N CYS A 515 29.23 -28.20 -41.72
CA CYS A 515 28.24 -27.33 -42.32
C CYS A 515 27.07 -28.15 -42.86
N ASN A 516 25.87 -27.97 -42.30
CA ASN A 516 24.64 -28.57 -42.84
C ASN A 516 24.45 -28.15 -44.32
N ASP A 517 24.08 -29.09 -45.18
CA ASP A 517 23.79 -28.86 -46.60
C ASP A 517 22.30 -28.60 -46.88
N VAL A 518 21.43 -28.77 -45.87
CA VAL A 518 20.00 -28.46 -45.89
C VAL A 518 19.69 -27.22 -45.03
N GLU A 519 18.69 -26.42 -45.44
CA GLU A 519 18.20 -25.30 -44.64
C GLU A 519 17.36 -25.78 -43.45
N GLY A 520 17.67 -25.27 -42.26
CA GLY A 520 17.02 -25.65 -41.00
C GLY A 520 17.99 -25.62 -39.82
N ASP A 521 17.51 -26.08 -38.66
CA ASP A 521 18.33 -26.26 -37.46
C ASP A 521 19.44 -27.32 -37.67
N PRO A 522 20.56 -27.23 -36.94
CA PRO A 522 21.61 -28.25 -37.01
C PRO A 522 21.09 -29.59 -36.47
N VAL A 523 21.42 -30.68 -37.15
CA VAL A 523 21.09 -32.05 -36.73
C VAL A 523 22.34 -32.77 -36.24
N SER A 524 22.21 -33.60 -35.20
CA SER A 524 23.34 -34.35 -34.63
C SER A 524 23.94 -35.30 -35.68
N PRO A 525 25.24 -35.24 -35.99
CA PRO A 525 25.90 -36.25 -36.82
C PRO A 525 25.84 -37.66 -36.22
N PHE A 526 25.41 -38.64 -37.01
CA PHE A 526 25.39 -40.07 -36.64
C PHE A 526 26.55 -40.84 -37.28
N GLY A 527 27.00 -41.92 -36.64
CA GLY A 527 28.04 -42.83 -37.15
C GLY A 527 28.54 -43.83 -36.10
N ASP A 528 28.73 -45.09 -36.50
CA ASP A 528 29.20 -46.18 -35.63
C ASP A 528 30.73 -46.13 -35.45
N ASP A 529 31.18 -45.24 -34.56
CA ASP A 529 32.60 -44.92 -34.37
C ASP A 529 33.44 -46.02 -33.70
N PHE A 530 32.84 -46.82 -32.81
CA PHE A 530 33.56 -47.77 -31.93
C PHE A 530 34.71 -47.15 -31.11
N GLY A 531 34.71 -45.82 -30.92
CA GLY A 531 35.74 -45.10 -30.18
C GLY A 531 37.00 -44.79 -31.00
N GLN A 532 36.92 -44.58 -32.31
CA GLN A 532 38.04 -44.15 -33.15
C GLN A 532 38.23 -42.62 -33.14
N ALA A 533 37.14 -41.87 -32.99
CA ALA A 533 37.14 -40.43 -32.81
C ALA A 533 37.64 -40.05 -31.41
N LYS A 534 38.48 -39.01 -31.37
CA LYS A 534 39.23 -38.50 -30.20
C LYS A 534 39.20 -36.97 -30.11
N ILE A 535 38.51 -36.31 -31.04
CA ILE A 535 38.26 -34.86 -31.05
C ILE A 535 36.76 -34.60 -31.15
N PRO A 536 36.21 -33.53 -30.55
CA PRO A 536 34.77 -33.26 -30.63
C PRO A 536 34.35 -32.88 -32.05
N THR A 537 33.19 -33.37 -32.47
CA THR A 537 32.52 -32.99 -33.74
C THR A 537 31.15 -32.41 -33.44
N ALA A 538 30.76 -31.34 -34.12
CA ALA A 538 29.40 -30.79 -34.10
C ALA A 538 28.97 -30.27 -35.47
N MET A 539 27.67 -30.11 -35.71
CA MET A 539 27.09 -29.51 -36.92
C MET A 539 26.55 -28.11 -36.64
N MET A 540 26.71 -27.18 -37.59
CA MET A 540 26.10 -25.85 -37.59
C MET A 540 25.05 -25.70 -38.68
N ALA A 541 24.08 -24.81 -38.47
CA ALA A 541 23.07 -24.45 -39.47
C ALA A 541 23.72 -23.89 -40.75
N LYS A 542 23.10 -24.20 -41.90
CA LYS A 542 23.65 -23.85 -43.22
C LYS A 542 23.90 -22.35 -43.40
N THR A 543 22.93 -21.53 -42.99
CA THR A 543 22.97 -20.06 -43.10
C THR A 543 24.20 -19.43 -42.45
N ILE A 544 24.63 -19.93 -41.28
CA ILE A 544 25.80 -19.40 -40.58
C ILE A 544 27.11 -19.92 -41.17
N CYS A 545 27.14 -21.15 -41.69
CA CYS A 545 28.28 -21.66 -42.44
C CYS A 545 28.53 -20.85 -43.72
N ASP A 546 27.48 -20.59 -44.51
CA ASP A 546 27.61 -19.78 -45.74
C ASP A 546 28.14 -18.37 -45.42
N SER A 547 27.68 -17.78 -44.32
CA SER A 547 28.16 -16.48 -43.81
C SER A 547 29.64 -16.53 -43.39
N ILE A 548 30.06 -17.57 -42.67
CA ILE A 548 31.46 -17.82 -42.28
C ILE A 548 32.35 -17.97 -43.52
N LYS A 549 31.94 -18.80 -44.49
CA LYS A 549 32.67 -19.01 -45.75
C LYS A 549 32.85 -17.73 -46.55
N LEU A 550 31.82 -16.87 -46.63
CA LEU A 550 31.92 -15.58 -47.33
C LEU A 550 33.01 -14.69 -46.72
N MET A 551 33.14 -14.67 -45.38
CA MET A 551 34.23 -13.93 -44.71
C MET A 551 35.60 -14.58 -44.95
N MET A 552 35.70 -15.91 -44.92
CA MET A 552 36.94 -16.62 -45.23
C MET A 552 37.40 -16.39 -46.69
N VAL A 553 36.46 -16.32 -47.65
CA VAL A 553 36.73 -15.97 -49.06
C VAL A 553 37.15 -14.49 -49.21
N ALA A 554 36.65 -13.60 -48.35
CA ALA A 554 37.13 -12.22 -48.26
C ALA A 554 38.52 -12.08 -47.61
N GLY A 555 39.09 -13.18 -47.08
CA GLY A 555 40.41 -13.22 -46.44
C GLY A 555 40.39 -13.01 -44.91
N GLU A 556 39.21 -12.87 -44.30
CA GLU A 556 39.08 -12.68 -42.86
C GLU A 556 39.38 -13.95 -42.07
N THR A 557 39.96 -13.79 -40.88
CA THR A 557 40.18 -14.92 -39.97
C THR A 557 38.99 -15.08 -39.03
N VAL A 558 38.26 -16.18 -39.23
CA VAL A 558 37.17 -16.58 -38.34
C VAL A 558 37.72 -17.36 -37.15
N SER A 559 37.38 -16.94 -35.93
CA SER A 559 37.73 -17.64 -34.69
C SER A 559 36.49 -17.85 -33.82
N VAL A 560 36.43 -18.98 -33.14
CA VAL A 560 35.25 -19.43 -32.40
C VAL A 560 35.61 -20.08 -31.06
N ASP A 561 34.65 -20.06 -30.14
CA ASP A 561 34.64 -20.88 -28.94
C ASP A 561 33.50 -21.90 -29.02
N LEU A 562 33.77 -23.16 -28.67
CA LEU A 562 32.77 -24.22 -28.60
C LEU A 562 32.60 -24.68 -27.14
N LYS A 563 31.35 -24.76 -26.65
CA LYS A 563 31.03 -25.41 -25.37
C LYS A 563 29.69 -26.14 -25.39
N GLU A 564 29.56 -27.13 -24.53
CA GLU A 564 28.31 -27.76 -24.14
C GLU A 564 27.73 -27.05 -22.91
N LEU A 565 26.40 -26.90 -22.87
CA LEU A 565 25.67 -26.18 -21.84
C LEU A 565 24.85 -27.18 -21.03
N THR A 566 25.37 -27.54 -19.87
CA THR A 566 24.60 -28.17 -18.80
C THR A 566 23.72 -27.14 -18.11
N THR A 567 22.59 -27.56 -17.54
CA THR A 567 21.88 -26.77 -16.54
C THR A 567 22.86 -26.45 -15.41
N ILE A 568 23.05 -25.16 -15.12
CA ILE A 568 23.94 -24.71 -14.04
C ILE A 568 23.08 -24.70 -12.77
N THR A 569 23.52 -25.41 -11.74
CA THR A 569 22.84 -25.40 -10.43
C THR A 569 23.57 -24.43 -9.51
N PHE A 570 22.80 -23.52 -8.91
CA PHE A 570 23.22 -22.57 -7.89
C PHE A 570 22.61 -22.97 -6.55
N ASP A 571 23.29 -22.57 -5.49
CA ASP A 571 23.10 -23.07 -4.13
C ASP A 571 22.68 -21.89 -3.24
N SER A 572 21.40 -21.81 -2.87
CA SER A 572 20.88 -20.62 -2.16
C SER A 572 21.36 -20.52 -0.72
N ASP A 573 21.89 -21.60 -0.15
CA ASP A 573 22.65 -21.64 1.12
C ASP A 573 23.94 -20.79 1.10
N LEU A 574 24.34 -20.31 -0.08
CA LEU A 574 25.46 -19.39 -0.29
C LEU A 574 25.00 -17.97 -0.68
N ASP A 575 23.70 -17.71 -0.76
CA ASP A 575 23.10 -16.41 -1.07
C ASP A 575 22.54 -15.80 0.22
N ASN A 576 23.42 -15.13 0.97
CA ASN A 576 23.13 -14.57 2.29
C ASN A 576 22.04 -13.49 2.24
N GLY A 577 21.80 -12.89 1.07
CA GLY A 577 20.64 -12.02 0.83
C GLY A 577 19.31 -12.79 0.93
N ILE A 578 19.26 -14.02 0.45
CA ILE A 578 18.09 -14.91 0.56
C ILE A 578 17.98 -15.45 1.99
N ILE A 579 19.07 -15.92 2.61
CA ILE A 579 19.03 -16.37 4.02
C ILE A 579 18.49 -15.27 4.95
N ALA A 580 18.90 -14.02 4.72
CA ALA A 580 18.38 -12.86 5.44
C ALA A 580 16.90 -12.54 5.11
N HIS A 581 16.47 -12.72 3.86
CA HIS A 581 15.05 -12.59 3.46
C HIS A 581 14.18 -13.62 4.19
N GLU A 582 14.53 -14.90 4.13
CA GLU A 582 13.76 -15.98 4.78
C GLU A 582 13.67 -15.77 6.30
N TYR A 583 14.79 -15.49 6.97
CA TYR A 583 14.79 -15.27 8.42
C TYR A 583 13.89 -14.08 8.83
N MET A 584 13.78 -13.07 7.97
CA MET A 584 12.96 -11.89 8.22
C MET A 584 11.45 -12.16 8.08
N HIS A 585 11.01 -13.18 7.35
CA HIS A 585 9.64 -13.70 7.47
C HIS A 585 9.38 -14.24 8.88
N GLY A 586 10.37 -14.92 9.47
CA GLY A 586 10.38 -15.30 10.88
C GLY A 586 10.19 -14.11 11.82
N ILE A 587 11.06 -13.10 11.71
CA ILE A 587 11.04 -11.90 12.56
C ILE A 587 9.73 -11.12 12.39
N SER A 588 9.30 -10.85 11.14
CA SER A 588 8.15 -9.99 10.86
C SER A 588 6.81 -10.62 11.26
N ASN A 589 6.63 -11.93 11.07
CA ASN A 589 5.46 -12.68 11.54
C ASN A 589 5.43 -12.81 13.07
N ARG A 590 6.56 -13.01 13.76
CA ARG A 590 6.59 -13.05 15.25
C ARG A 590 6.34 -11.67 15.89
N LEU A 591 6.84 -10.59 15.30
CA LEU A 591 6.68 -9.25 15.87
C LEU A 591 5.30 -8.62 15.58
N THR A 592 4.73 -8.84 14.39
CA THR A 592 3.46 -8.21 13.98
C THR A 592 2.28 -8.88 14.67
N GLY A 593 1.51 -8.12 15.47
CA GLY A 593 0.43 -8.70 16.29
C GLY A 593 0.91 -9.47 17.53
N GLY A 594 2.24 -9.64 17.67
CA GLY A 594 2.91 -10.28 18.81
C GLY A 594 3.09 -11.80 18.65
N PRO A 595 4.05 -12.40 19.36
CA PRO A 595 4.59 -13.74 19.02
C PRO A 595 3.63 -14.92 19.17
N LEU A 596 2.42 -14.68 19.69
CA LEU A 596 1.35 -15.68 19.79
C LEU A 596 0.27 -15.57 18.68
N GLN A 597 0.45 -14.66 17.71
CA GLN A 597 -0.50 -14.38 16.62
C GLN A 597 0.26 -14.08 15.31
N VAL A 598 0.85 -15.12 14.72
CA VAL A 598 1.78 -15.04 13.56
C VAL A 598 1.09 -14.93 12.19
N ASP A 599 -0.22 -15.12 12.13
CA ASP A 599 -1.07 -15.00 10.93
C ASP A 599 -1.46 -13.54 10.61
N CYS A 600 -0.64 -12.58 11.00
CA CYS A 600 -0.94 -11.15 10.87
C CYS A 600 -0.44 -10.48 9.58
N LEU A 601 0.33 -11.18 8.73
CA LEU A 601 0.85 -10.66 7.46
C LEU A 601 0.23 -11.37 6.24
N ASN A 602 -1.10 -11.50 6.27
CA ASN A 602 -1.90 -12.13 5.20
C ASN A 602 -3.04 -11.21 4.67
N SER A 603 -2.93 -9.91 4.94
CA SER A 603 -3.73 -8.86 4.28
C SER A 603 -3.36 -8.73 2.80
N GLY A 604 -4.23 -8.13 1.99
CA GLY A 604 -3.96 -7.88 0.57
C GLY A 604 -2.79 -6.92 0.34
N GLU A 605 -2.70 -5.88 1.18
CA GLU A 605 -1.58 -4.95 1.26
C GLU A 605 -0.42 -5.42 2.17
N GLN A 606 -0.32 -6.72 2.49
CA GLN A 606 0.73 -7.18 3.42
C GLN A 606 2.14 -6.82 2.92
N MET A 607 3.02 -6.52 3.88
CA MET A 607 4.35 -5.95 3.62
C MET A 607 5.50 -6.93 3.93
N GLY A 608 5.20 -8.21 4.21
CA GLY A 608 6.14 -9.28 4.58
C GLY A 608 7.38 -9.34 3.70
N GLU A 609 7.16 -9.68 2.41
CA GLU A 609 8.19 -9.68 1.37
C GLU A 609 9.02 -8.38 1.30
N GLY A 610 8.41 -7.24 1.64
CA GLY A 610 9.06 -5.94 1.58
C GLY A 610 9.97 -5.63 2.78
N TRP A 611 9.64 -6.13 3.98
CA TRP A 611 10.59 -6.11 5.10
C TRP A 611 11.73 -7.10 4.87
N SER A 612 11.43 -8.26 4.27
CA SER A 612 12.40 -9.31 4.01
C SER A 612 13.45 -8.89 2.97
N ASP A 613 13.04 -8.32 1.83
CA ASP A 613 13.97 -7.75 0.84
C ASP A 613 14.78 -6.60 1.46
N PHE A 614 14.16 -5.74 2.27
CA PHE A 614 14.85 -4.66 2.98
C PHE A 614 15.94 -5.19 3.93
N TRP A 615 15.64 -6.24 4.69
CA TRP A 615 16.58 -6.84 5.64
C TRP A 615 17.75 -7.48 4.92
N GLY A 616 17.49 -8.21 3.82
CA GLY A 616 18.51 -8.73 2.92
C GLY A 616 19.43 -7.65 2.37
N LEU A 617 18.89 -6.52 1.90
CA LEU A 617 19.68 -5.37 1.45
C LEU A 617 20.50 -4.73 2.56
N ALA A 618 19.90 -4.51 3.73
CA ALA A 618 20.53 -3.81 4.85
C ALA A 618 21.72 -4.59 5.42
N LEU A 619 21.57 -5.91 5.61
CA LEU A 619 22.66 -6.76 6.13
C LEU A 619 23.76 -7.08 5.09
N THR A 620 23.59 -6.68 3.84
CA THR A 620 24.55 -6.89 2.75
C THR A 620 25.11 -5.58 2.18
N THR A 621 25.10 -4.53 2.99
CA THR A 621 25.50 -3.17 2.63
C THR A 621 26.65 -2.68 3.54
N ASN A 622 27.60 -1.94 2.98
CA ASN A 622 28.75 -1.34 3.69
C ASN A 622 29.03 0.08 3.18
N SER A 623 30.00 0.79 3.75
CA SER A 623 30.28 2.21 3.45
C SER A 623 30.78 2.49 2.02
N LYS A 624 30.92 1.47 1.16
CA LYS A 624 31.29 1.60 -0.26
C LYS A 624 30.07 1.68 -1.19
N ASN A 625 28.90 1.27 -0.69
CA ASN A 625 27.63 1.41 -1.40
C ASN A 625 27.12 2.86 -1.33
N ASN A 626 26.10 3.18 -2.13
CA ASN A 626 25.36 4.44 -2.04
C ASN A 626 23.92 4.20 -2.54
N GLY A 627 22.96 4.98 -2.06
CA GLY A 627 21.53 4.73 -2.34
C GLY A 627 21.15 4.71 -3.82
N LYS A 628 21.87 5.43 -4.69
CA LYS A 628 21.60 5.48 -6.14
C LYS A 628 22.11 4.24 -6.88
N GLN A 629 22.96 3.42 -6.26
CA GLN A 629 23.39 2.14 -6.83
C GLN A 629 22.18 1.22 -7.00
N ALA A 630 22.02 0.65 -8.20
CA ALA A 630 21.08 -0.44 -8.43
C ALA A 630 21.53 -1.70 -7.66
N ARG A 631 20.66 -2.25 -6.81
CA ARG A 631 20.82 -3.54 -6.14
C ARG A 631 19.70 -4.50 -6.56
N GLY A 632 20.04 -5.64 -7.15
CA GLY A 632 19.09 -6.74 -7.31
C GLY A 632 19.02 -7.60 -6.04
N ILE A 633 18.13 -8.59 -6.04
CA ILE A 633 17.99 -9.64 -5.01
C ILE A 633 18.20 -11.00 -5.69
N GLY A 634 18.89 -11.93 -5.01
CA GLY A 634 19.11 -13.29 -5.51
C GLY A 634 20.01 -13.36 -6.76
N ASN A 635 20.86 -12.36 -6.98
CA ASN A 635 21.70 -12.26 -8.18
C ASN A 635 22.66 -13.45 -8.35
N PHE A 636 23.09 -14.10 -7.26
CA PHE A 636 23.90 -15.31 -7.34
C PHE A 636 23.03 -16.54 -7.63
N SER A 637 21.91 -16.71 -6.92
CA SER A 637 21.03 -17.87 -7.07
C SER A 637 20.34 -17.96 -8.44
N ASP A 638 19.91 -16.83 -9.03
CA ASP A 638 19.45 -16.83 -10.43
C ASP A 638 20.62 -16.97 -11.43
N GLY A 639 21.89 -16.89 -11.00
CA GLY A 639 23.04 -16.93 -11.91
C GLY A 639 23.11 -15.69 -12.81
N GLN A 640 22.96 -14.51 -12.21
CA GLN A 640 23.23 -13.21 -12.84
C GLN A 640 24.64 -12.71 -12.45
N SER A 641 24.97 -11.49 -12.86
CA SER A 641 26.17 -10.79 -12.38
C SER A 641 25.79 -9.74 -11.32
N LEU A 642 26.78 -9.08 -10.72
CA LEU A 642 26.58 -7.91 -9.85
C LEU A 642 25.84 -6.74 -10.54
N ALA A 643 25.77 -6.73 -11.89
CA ALA A 643 25.03 -5.75 -12.68
C ALA A 643 23.68 -6.28 -13.22
N GLY A 644 23.23 -7.44 -12.73
CA GLY A 644 21.90 -7.99 -13.02
C GLY A 644 20.80 -7.32 -12.19
N GLY A 645 19.56 -7.43 -12.64
CA GLY A 645 18.39 -6.90 -11.92
C GLY A 645 17.95 -7.74 -10.73
N GLY A 646 18.42 -9.00 -10.63
CA GLY A 646 17.94 -9.96 -9.66
C GLY A 646 16.58 -10.56 -10.05
N ILE A 647 15.83 -11.02 -9.04
CA ILE A 647 14.52 -11.68 -9.20
C ILE A 647 13.32 -10.71 -9.15
N ARG A 648 13.54 -9.44 -8.80
CA ARG A 648 12.49 -8.40 -8.67
C ARG A 648 12.35 -7.58 -9.95
N THR A 649 11.18 -6.96 -10.15
CA THR A 649 10.80 -6.21 -11.36
C THR A 649 11.72 -5.01 -11.63
N TYR A 650 12.18 -4.35 -10.57
CA TYR A 650 13.15 -3.26 -10.59
C TYR A 650 14.23 -3.52 -9.54
N PRO A 651 15.52 -3.29 -9.83
CA PRO A 651 16.54 -3.26 -8.79
C PRO A 651 16.29 -2.08 -7.86
N TYR A 652 16.58 -2.24 -6.58
CA TYR A 652 16.40 -1.21 -5.57
C TYR A 652 17.43 -0.09 -5.71
N SER A 653 16.95 1.15 -5.72
CA SER A 653 17.74 2.36 -5.87
C SER A 653 16.92 3.59 -5.45
N THR A 654 17.59 4.58 -4.86
CA THR A 654 17.05 5.91 -4.57
C THR A 654 17.12 6.86 -5.78
N ASP A 655 17.42 6.36 -6.98
CA ASP A 655 17.21 7.06 -8.24
C ASP A 655 15.90 6.61 -8.90
N MET A 656 14.92 7.52 -9.03
CA MET A 656 13.61 7.22 -9.62
C MET A 656 13.70 6.83 -11.11
N ASN A 657 14.82 7.09 -11.79
CA ASN A 657 15.04 6.63 -13.17
C ASN A 657 15.43 5.13 -13.23
N ILE A 658 15.87 4.56 -12.11
CA ILE A 658 16.21 3.13 -11.95
C ILE A 658 15.05 2.39 -11.31
N ASN A 659 14.46 2.96 -10.26
CA ASN A 659 13.33 2.38 -9.53
C ASN A 659 12.19 3.42 -9.36
N PRO A 660 11.28 3.51 -10.35
CA PRO A 660 10.25 4.55 -10.41
C PRO A 660 9.03 4.29 -9.52
N ILE A 661 8.97 3.17 -8.78
CA ILE A 661 7.71 2.69 -8.21
C ILE A 661 7.20 3.56 -7.06
N THR A 662 5.88 3.71 -7.03
CA THR A 662 5.09 4.44 -6.02
C THR A 662 3.93 3.57 -5.54
N TYR A 663 3.26 3.99 -4.46
CA TYR A 663 2.21 3.26 -3.77
C TYR A 663 1.10 2.73 -4.70
N ASP A 664 0.61 3.53 -5.66
CA ASP A 664 -0.48 3.14 -6.57
C ASP A 664 -0.20 1.86 -7.38
N ARG A 665 1.07 1.45 -7.52
CA ARG A 665 1.46 0.24 -8.27
C ARG A 665 0.82 -1.04 -7.72
N ILE A 666 0.53 -1.14 -6.42
CA ILE A 666 -0.06 -2.37 -5.83
C ILE A 666 -1.43 -2.74 -6.45
N LYS A 667 -2.07 -1.79 -7.13
CA LYS A 667 -3.31 -1.99 -7.91
C LYS A 667 -3.12 -2.86 -9.16
N GLU A 668 -1.89 -2.96 -9.66
CA GLU A 668 -1.58 -3.76 -10.87
C GLU A 668 -1.56 -5.26 -10.60
N SER A 669 -1.24 -5.69 -9.37
CA SER A 669 -1.21 -7.10 -8.97
C SER A 669 -1.30 -7.27 -7.44
N PRO A 670 -2.24 -8.05 -6.89
CA PRO A 670 -2.30 -8.42 -5.47
C PRO A 670 -1.35 -9.59 -5.13
N GLU A 671 -0.25 -9.71 -5.86
CA GLU A 671 0.77 -10.74 -5.67
C GLU A 671 1.79 -10.24 -4.63
N VAL A 672 2.13 -11.09 -3.67
CA VAL A 672 2.81 -10.68 -2.43
C VAL A 672 4.19 -10.07 -2.64
N HIS A 673 4.98 -10.58 -3.59
CA HIS A 673 6.29 -10.01 -3.90
C HIS A 673 6.16 -8.68 -4.64
N PHE A 674 5.21 -8.60 -5.59
CA PHE A 674 4.92 -7.39 -6.35
C PHE A 674 4.45 -6.23 -5.45
N VAL A 675 3.68 -6.53 -4.41
CA VAL A 675 3.34 -5.58 -3.32
C VAL A 675 4.58 -5.26 -2.49
N GLY A 676 5.32 -6.28 -2.03
CA GLY A 676 6.54 -6.14 -1.23
C GLY A 676 7.59 -5.23 -1.85
N GLU A 677 7.81 -5.31 -3.17
CA GLU A 677 8.73 -4.44 -3.92
C GLU A 677 8.48 -2.94 -3.64
N VAL A 678 7.22 -2.54 -3.58
CA VAL A 678 6.82 -1.14 -3.36
C VAL A 678 7.18 -0.69 -1.94
N TRP A 679 7.02 -1.58 -0.96
CA TRP A 679 7.39 -1.32 0.43
C TRP A 679 8.91 -1.28 0.63
N THR A 680 9.66 -2.23 0.07
CA THR A 680 11.14 -2.23 0.10
C THR A 680 11.69 -0.92 -0.45
N ALA A 681 11.16 -0.41 -1.57
CA ALA A 681 11.64 0.82 -2.18
C ALA A 681 11.42 2.06 -1.28
N MET A 682 10.37 2.06 -0.45
CA MET A 682 10.16 3.08 0.58
C MET A 682 11.16 2.94 1.74
N LEU A 683 11.38 1.72 2.24
CA LEU A 683 12.35 1.47 3.31
C LEU A 683 13.81 1.71 2.87
N TRP A 684 14.13 1.45 1.61
CA TRP A 684 15.45 1.71 1.02
C TRP A 684 15.72 3.20 0.84
N ASP A 685 14.72 3.98 0.38
CA ASP A 685 14.80 5.44 0.40
C ASP A 685 14.97 5.96 1.84
N LEU A 686 14.30 5.36 2.85
CA LEU A 686 14.42 5.76 4.27
C LEU A 686 15.81 5.47 4.83
N TYR A 687 16.35 4.28 4.56
CA TYR A 687 17.69 3.86 4.97
C TYR A 687 18.75 4.84 4.47
N TRP A 688 18.73 5.18 3.19
CA TRP A 688 19.71 6.10 2.62
C TRP A 688 19.45 7.56 2.99
N ALA A 689 18.19 7.99 3.17
CA ALA A 689 17.91 9.32 3.70
C ALA A 689 18.46 9.50 5.13
N LEU A 690 18.35 8.48 5.99
CA LEU A 690 18.96 8.49 7.31
C LEU A 690 20.49 8.44 7.23
N VAL A 691 21.08 7.63 6.35
CA VAL A 691 22.54 7.57 6.13
C VAL A 691 23.10 8.89 5.60
N ASP A 692 22.37 9.61 4.74
CA ASP A 692 22.76 10.95 4.25
C ASP A 692 22.76 12.01 5.38
N VAL A 693 21.98 11.82 6.45
CA VAL A 693 21.91 12.72 7.62
C VAL A 693 22.90 12.36 8.73
N TYR A 694 23.03 11.06 9.06
CA TYR A 694 23.80 10.58 10.22
C TYR A 694 25.13 9.89 9.85
N GLY A 695 25.38 9.66 8.56
CA GLY A 695 26.49 8.84 8.07
C GLY A 695 26.16 7.34 8.05
N PHE A 696 27.05 6.56 7.45
CA PHE A 696 27.04 5.09 7.54
C PHE A 696 28.03 4.65 8.63
N ASP A 697 27.62 3.70 9.47
CA ASP A 697 28.46 3.08 10.48
C ASP A 697 28.63 1.58 10.17
N GLU A 698 29.87 1.09 10.15
CA GLU A 698 30.17 -0.32 9.85
C GLU A 698 29.99 -1.23 11.08
N ASP A 699 29.77 -0.65 12.27
CA ASP A 699 29.41 -1.37 13.48
C ASP A 699 27.88 -1.54 13.56
N ILE A 700 27.40 -2.76 13.27
CA ILE A 700 25.97 -3.09 13.26
C ILE A 700 25.36 -3.24 14.67
N TYR A 701 26.17 -3.23 15.74
CA TYR A 701 25.71 -3.48 17.13
C TYR A 701 25.93 -2.31 18.09
N GLN A 702 26.92 -1.45 17.87
CA GLN A 702 27.21 -0.29 18.72
C GLN A 702 27.28 1.03 17.91
N GLY A 703 27.16 0.93 16.59
CA GLY A 703 27.16 2.04 15.67
C GLY A 703 25.95 2.96 15.81
N LYS A 704 26.10 4.18 15.30
CA LYS A 704 25.10 5.27 15.44
C LYS A 704 24.81 5.96 14.10
N GLY A 705 25.10 5.27 13.00
CA GLY A 705 24.81 5.71 11.66
C GLY A 705 23.32 5.61 11.34
N GLY A 706 22.93 6.20 10.21
CA GLY A 706 21.56 6.17 9.71
C GLY A 706 21.08 4.75 9.39
N ASN A 707 22.00 3.84 9.08
CA ASN A 707 21.73 2.42 8.90
C ASN A 707 21.28 1.75 10.20
N ASN A 708 21.97 1.99 11.34
CA ASN A 708 21.54 1.48 12.64
C ASN A 708 20.16 2.03 13.04
N ILE A 709 19.92 3.33 12.79
CA ILE A 709 18.64 3.98 13.07
C ILE A 709 17.53 3.36 12.21
N ALA A 710 17.74 3.21 10.90
CA ALA A 710 16.74 2.64 9.99
C ALA A 710 16.34 1.20 10.39
N ILE A 711 17.32 0.37 10.76
CA ILE A 711 17.10 -1.00 11.22
C ILE A 711 16.30 -1.02 12.54
N GLN A 712 16.65 -0.16 13.50
CA GLN A 712 15.91 -0.04 14.75
C GLN A 712 14.45 0.41 14.53
N LEU A 713 14.22 1.35 13.61
CA LEU A 713 12.88 1.85 13.26
C LEU A 713 12.02 0.77 12.59
N VAL A 714 12.60 -0.11 11.77
CA VAL A 714 11.87 -1.23 11.15
C VAL A 714 11.51 -2.29 12.18
N ILE A 715 12.45 -2.70 13.06
CA ILE A 715 12.19 -3.71 14.09
C ILE A 715 11.16 -3.22 15.13
N ASP A 716 11.16 -1.95 15.52
CA ASP A 716 10.10 -1.42 16.37
C ASP A 716 8.80 -1.14 15.60
N GLY A 717 8.85 -0.73 14.33
CA GLY A 717 7.66 -0.56 13.48
C GLY A 717 6.82 -1.84 13.40
N LEU A 718 7.46 -2.98 13.19
CA LEU A 718 6.83 -4.31 13.22
C LEU A 718 6.10 -4.61 14.53
N LYS A 719 6.60 -4.13 15.68
CA LYS A 719 5.98 -4.33 16.99
C LYS A 719 4.82 -3.38 17.28
N LEU A 720 4.83 -2.20 16.66
CA LEU A 720 3.87 -1.11 16.89
C LEU A 720 2.62 -1.25 16.02
N GLN A 721 2.78 -1.75 14.79
CA GLN A 721 1.70 -1.84 13.81
C GLN A 721 0.56 -2.81 14.24
N PRO A 722 -0.67 -2.62 13.71
CA PRO A 722 -1.74 -3.59 13.88
C PRO A 722 -1.43 -4.94 13.21
N CYS A 723 -2.13 -5.98 13.63
CA CYS A 723 -2.34 -7.18 12.83
C CYS A 723 -3.00 -6.81 11.48
N LYS A 724 -2.74 -7.54 10.39
CA LYS A 724 -3.25 -7.24 9.03
C LYS A 724 -3.07 -5.76 8.64
N PRO A 725 -1.84 -5.20 8.69
CA PRO A 725 -1.59 -3.82 8.33
C PRO A 725 -1.80 -3.59 6.82
N GLY A 726 -2.11 -2.36 6.45
CA GLY A 726 -1.85 -1.81 5.13
C GLY A 726 -0.64 -0.86 5.14
N PHE A 727 -0.34 -0.21 4.02
CA PHE A 727 0.88 0.60 3.91
C PHE A 727 0.87 1.83 4.84
N VAL A 728 -0.29 2.47 5.02
CA VAL A 728 -0.44 3.61 5.95
C VAL A 728 -0.27 3.15 7.41
N ASP A 729 -0.81 1.99 7.79
CA ASP A 729 -0.59 1.39 9.11
C ASP A 729 0.93 1.20 9.39
N GLY A 730 1.68 0.67 8.42
CA GLY A 730 3.13 0.44 8.54
C GLY A 730 3.95 1.73 8.61
N ARG A 731 3.59 2.76 7.82
CA ARG A 731 4.21 4.09 7.86
C ARG A 731 4.04 4.74 9.22
N ASP A 732 2.82 4.73 9.75
CA ASP A 732 2.48 5.41 10.99
C ASP A 732 3.07 4.67 12.22
N ALA A 733 3.29 3.36 12.10
CA ALA A 733 4.09 2.58 13.04
C ALA A 733 5.59 2.96 13.03
N ILE A 734 6.20 3.20 11.86
CA ILE A 734 7.59 3.68 11.74
C ILE A 734 7.74 5.11 12.29
N LEU A 735 6.76 5.98 12.05
CA LEU A 735 6.70 7.32 12.66
C LEU A 735 6.60 7.22 14.20
N ALA A 736 5.80 6.28 14.73
CA ALA A 736 5.75 6.02 16.16
C ALA A 736 7.06 5.44 16.73
N ALA A 737 7.79 4.60 15.98
CA ALA A 737 9.11 4.10 16.36
C ALA A 737 10.14 5.24 16.49
N ASP A 738 10.08 6.24 15.60
CA ASP A 738 10.95 7.42 15.68
C ASP A 738 10.56 8.36 16.83
N GLN A 739 9.26 8.45 17.15
CA GLN A 739 8.79 9.14 18.34
C GLN A 739 9.25 8.45 19.65
N ALA A 740 9.34 7.12 19.68
CA ALA A 740 9.87 6.37 20.83
C ALA A 740 11.39 6.48 20.98
N ASN A 741 12.14 6.21 19.90
CA ASN A 741 13.60 6.07 19.95
C ASN A 741 14.34 7.41 19.86
N ASN A 742 13.87 8.33 19.00
CA ASN A 742 14.56 9.57 18.66
C ASN A 742 13.81 10.83 19.12
N ASN A 743 12.76 10.68 19.96
CA ASN A 743 11.84 11.75 20.35
C ASN A 743 11.16 12.49 19.17
N GLY A 744 11.06 11.85 18.00
CA GLY A 744 10.48 12.45 16.80
C GLY A 744 11.45 13.31 15.98
N ALA A 745 12.76 13.12 16.14
CA ALA A 745 13.77 13.91 15.41
C ALA A 745 13.72 13.72 13.89
N ASN A 746 13.22 12.58 13.38
CA ASN A 746 13.25 12.25 11.96
C ASN A 746 11.87 12.28 11.27
N GLN A 747 10.79 12.62 11.99
CA GLN A 747 9.41 12.61 11.47
C GLN A 747 9.31 13.20 10.06
N CYS A 748 9.87 14.40 9.84
CA CYS A 748 9.76 15.07 8.54
C CYS A 748 10.64 14.46 7.44
N LEU A 749 11.73 13.77 7.79
CA LEU A 749 12.54 13.00 6.84
C LEU A 749 11.79 11.73 6.41
N ILE A 750 11.16 11.04 7.39
CA ILE A 750 10.30 9.88 7.17
C ILE A 750 9.13 10.27 6.26
N TRP A 751 8.43 11.37 6.58
CA TRP A 751 7.35 11.91 5.73
C TRP A 751 7.83 12.28 4.32
N GLN A 752 9.01 12.87 4.16
CA GLN A 752 9.57 13.18 2.83
C GLN A 752 9.83 11.94 1.99
N VAL A 753 10.34 10.87 2.60
CA VAL A 753 10.57 9.58 1.94
C VAL A 753 9.26 8.92 1.51
N PHE A 754 8.30 8.78 2.42
CA PHE A 754 7.04 8.12 2.13
C PHE A 754 6.18 8.93 1.15
N ALA A 755 6.09 10.26 1.30
CA ALA A 755 5.40 11.13 0.35
C ALA A 755 6.02 11.08 -1.05
N ARG A 756 7.35 11.03 -1.17
CA ARG A 756 8.05 10.90 -2.47
C ARG A 756 7.61 9.65 -3.25
N ARG A 757 7.24 8.56 -2.57
CA ARG A 757 6.72 7.33 -3.21
C ARG A 757 5.19 7.18 -3.10
N GLY A 758 4.46 8.26 -2.91
CA GLY A 758 2.99 8.25 -2.97
C GLY A 758 2.28 7.86 -1.68
N LEU A 759 2.97 7.76 -0.55
CA LEU A 759 2.40 7.44 0.76
C LEU A 759 2.42 8.66 1.71
N GLY A 760 2.16 9.84 1.15
CA GLY A 760 2.17 11.14 1.82
C GLY A 760 1.00 11.37 2.79
N PHE A 761 0.90 12.59 3.32
CA PHE A 761 0.02 12.90 4.45
C PHE A 761 -1.47 12.69 4.17
N SER A 762 -1.94 12.99 2.95
CA SER A 762 -3.31 12.72 2.52
C SER A 762 -3.52 11.33 1.89
N ALA A 763 -2.51 10.46 1.86
CA ALA A 763 -2.64 9.11 1.33
C ALA A 763 -3.54 8.26 2.22
N ASN A 764 -4.42 7.47 1.59
CA ASN A 764 -5.43 6.66 2.26
C ASN A 764 -5.31 5.22 1.77
N GLN A 765 -5.15 4.25 2.69
CA GLN A 765 -4.99 2.85 2.31
C GLN A 765 -6.31 2.11 1.99
N GLY A 766 -7.46 2.74 2.24
CA GLY A 766 -8.75 2.07 2.08
C GLY A 766 -8.86 0.84 2.98
N SER A 767 -9.03 -0.34 2.38
CA SER A 767 -9.01 -1.62 3.08
C SER A 767 -7.68 -2.33 2.90
N SER A 768 -7.01 -2.68 4.01
CA SER A 768 -5.77 -3.48 3.98
C SER A 768 -5.97 -4.85 3.29
N ASP A 769 -7.20 -5.35 3.18
CA ASP A 769 -7.52 -6.60 2.48
C ASP A 769 -7.75 -6.41 0.96
N ASN A 770 -7.58 -5.18 0.41
CA ASN A 770 -7.83 -4.87 -0.99
C ASN A 770 -6.81 -3.86 -1.58
N THR A 771 -5.85 -4.34 -2.37
CA THR A 771 -4.85 -3.47 -3.02
C THR A 771 -5.40 -2.51 -4.06
N THR A 772 -6.72 -2.52 -4.35
CA THR A 772 -7.33 -1.71 -5.42
C THR A 772 -8.05 -0.44 -4.97
N ASP A 773 -8.38 -0.27 -3.67
CA ASP A 773 -9.17 0.88 -3.19
C ASP A 773 -8.39 2.01 -2.49
N GLY A 774 -7.09 1.81 -2.24
CA GLY A 774 -6.18 2.85 -1.76
C GLY A 774 -6.00 4.04 -2.72
N ILE A 775 -5.53 5.17 -2.19
CA ILE A 775 -5.29 6.43 -2.89
C ILE A 775 -3.91 6.97 -2.52
N GLN A 776 -2.99 7.06 -3.49
CA GLN A 776 -1.67 7.66 -3.28
C GLN A 776 -1.72 9.19 -3.14
N ALA A 777 -0.80 9.75 -2.35
CA ALA A 777 -0.58 11.19 -2.23
C ALA A 777 0.91 11.53 -2.02
N PHE A 778 1.29 12.74 -2.42
CA PHE A 778 2.68 13.22 -2.42
C PHE A 778 2.89 14.44 -1.51
N ASP A 779 1.90 14.79 -0.69
CA ASP A 779 1.95 15.94 0.21
C ASP A 779 2.67 15.64 1.53
N LEU A 780 3.31 16.67 2.09
CA LEU A 780 3.89 16.64 3.43
C LEU A 780 2.91 17.22 4.44
N PRO A 781 2.86 16.69 5.68
CA PRO A 781 2.08 17.29 6.75
C PRO A 781 2.49 18.77 6.93
N PRO A 782 1.57 19.70 7.26
CA PRO A 782 1.89 21.12 7.35
C PRO A 782 3.09 21.46 8.26
N ILE A 783 3.26 20.71 9.35
CA ILE A 783 4.40 20.84 10.29
C ILE A 783 5.77 20.51 9.67
N CYS A 784 5.81 19.78 8.56
CA CYS A 784 7.02 19.38 7.85
C CYS A 784 7.31 20.19 6.58
N GLN A 785 6.49 21.19 6.26
CA GLN A 785 6.73 22.12 5.16
C GLN A 785 7.60 23.28 5.66
N THR A 786 8.91 23.25 5.40
CA THR A 786 9.88 24.28 5.83
C THR A 786 9.50 25.68 5.38
N LEU A 787 9.00 25.82 4.15
CA LEU A 787 8.44 27.06 3.60
C LEU A 787 6.95 26.83 3.33
N GLN A 788 6.12 27.08 4.34
CA GLN A 788 4.67 26.95 4.23
C GLN A 788 4.05 28.23 3.67
N ILE A 789 3.00 28.10 2.86
CA ILE A 789 2.17 29.22 2.43
C ILE A 789 0.72 28.97 2.85
N THR A 790 0.02 30.02 3.27
CA THR A 790 -1.45 30.06 3.30
C THR A 790 -1.94 31.17 2.38
N LEU A 791 -3.07 30.94 1.72
CA LEU A 791 -3.75 31.90 0.84
C LEU A 791 -5.20 32.04 1.30
N GLN A 792 -5.73 33.24 1.18
CA GLN A 792 -7.12 33.59 1.44
C GLN A 792 -7.62 34.49 0.32
N ALA A 793 -8.82 34.18 -0.18
CA ALA A 793 -9.54 34.96 -1.18
C ALA A 793 -11.00 35.17 -0.71
N PRO A 794 -11.69 36.23 -1.13
CA PRO A 794 -13.13 36.28 -0.98
C PRO A 794 -13.76 35.14 -1.79
N HIS A 795 -14.63 34.34 -1.18
CA HIS A 795 -15.31 33.24 -1.87
C HIS A 795 -16.14 33.72 -3.07
N THR A 796 -16.60 34.97 -3.04
CA THR A 796 -17.47 35.56 -4.07
C THR A 796 -17.23 37.06 -4.16
N ILE A 797 -17.21 37.57 -5.40
CA ILE A 797 -17.19 38.99 -5.73
C ILE A 797 -18.19 39.29 -6.83
N THR A 798 -18.69 40.53 -6.88
CA THR A 798 -19.52 40.99 -8.01
C THR A 798 -18.63 41.24 -9.22
N ALA A 799 -18.93 40.63 -10.36
CA ALA A 799 -18.13 40.76 -11.58
C ALA A 799 -17.90 42.24 -11.94
N GLY A 800 -16.63 42.66 -11.99
CA GLY A 800 -16.23 44.06 -12.18
C GLY A 800 -15.79 44.80 -10.91
N THR A 801 -15.83 44.17 -9.73
CA THR A 801 -15.24 44.73 -8.49
C THR A 801 -13.82 44.21 -8.26
N ASP A 802 -13.14 44.77 -7.27
CA ASP A 802 -11.80 44.36 -6.87
C ASP A 802 -11.85 43.05 -6.05
N ILE A 803 -10.81 42.23 -6.19
CA ILE A 803 -10.55 41.03 -5.39
C ILE A 803 -9.31 41.33 -4.54
N THR A 804 -9.43 41.21 -3.22
CA THR A 804 -8.30 41.34 -2.29
C THR A 804 -7.82 39.95 -1.88
N TYR A 805 -6.61 39.57 -2.29
CA TYR A 805 -5.96 38.35 -1.83
C TYR A 805 -5.10 38.65 -0.60
N GLN A 806 -5.09 37.73 0.37
CA GLN A 806 -4.19 37.77 1.54
C GLN A 806 -3.42 36.45 1.60
N PHE A 807 -2.12 36.51 1.87
CA PHE A 807 -1.29 35.32 1.96
C PHE A 807 -0.22 35.44 3.03
N THR A 808 0.11 34.31 3.66
CA THR A 808 1.19 34.23 4.66
C THR A 808 2.27 33.31 4.15
N ILE A 809 3.52 33.77 4.15
CA ILE A 809 4.69 32.90 3.94
C ILE A 809 5.32 32.65 5.31
N THR A 810 5.45 31.39 5.73
CA THR A 810 6.05 31.02 7.03
C THR A 810 7.27 30.14 6.85
N ASN A 811 8.37 30.50 7.52
CA ASN A 811 9.50 29.62 7.71
C ASN A 811 9.27 28.75 8.96
N ASN A 812 8.85 27.50 8.77
CA ASN A 812 8.65 26.53 9.84
C ASN A 812 9.96 25.89 10.33
N SER A 813 11.12 26.23 9.75
CA SER A 813 12.41 25.75 10.28
C SER A 813 12.63 26.25 11.71
N SER A 814 13.16 25.39 12.56
CA SER A 814 13.64 25.73 13.90
C SER A 814 15.09 26.24 13.92
N THR A 815 15.82 26.15 12.80
CA THR A 815 17.27 26.43 12.73
C THR A 815 17.72 27.22 11.50
N GLN A 816 17.10 27.01 10.33
CA GLN A 816 17.51 27.62 9.06
C GLN A 816 16.82 28.97 8.83
N THR A 817 17.58 30.02 8.54
CA THR A 817 17.05 31.26 7.94
C THR A 817 16.87 31.04 6.44
N LEU A 818 15.71 31.41 5.89
CA LEU A 818 15.43 31.35 4.45
C LEU A 818 15.71 32.70 3.81
N ASN A 819 16.62 32.76 2.85
CA ASN A 819 17.06 33.97 2.17
C ASN A 819 16.51 34.02 0.75
N GLN A 820 16.28 35.23 0.23
CA GLN A 820 15.70 35.48 -1.09
C GLN A 820 14.37 34.75 -1.30
N VAL A 821 13.50 34.79 -0.29
CA VAL A 821 12.14 34.24 -0.36
C VAL A 821 11.32 35.12 -1.32
N VAL A 822 11.08 34.63 -2.53
CA VAL A 822 10.33 35.33 -3.59
C VAL A 822 9.01 34.61 -3.82
N ALA A 823 7.91 35.33 -3.63
CA ALA A 823 6.56 34.85 -3.97
C ALA A 823 6.16 35.23 -5.40
N THR A 824 5.39 34.36 -6.04
CA THR A 824 4.89 34.51 -7.42
C THR A 824 3.42 34.14 -7.52
N HIS A 825 2.65 34.93 -8.27
CA HIS A 825 1.21 34.71 -8.51
C HIS A 825 0.89 34.94 -10.00
N ASN A 826 0.25 33.97 -10.65
CA ASN A 826 -0.20 34.11 -12.04
C ASN A 826 -1.67 34.55 -12.09
N LEU A 827 -1.93 35.74 -12.60
CA LEU A 827 -3.29 36.29 -12.73
C LEU A 827 -4.14 35.43 -13.68
N ALA A 828 -5.31 35.02 -13.21
CA ALA A 828 -6.33 34.42 -14.05
C ALA A 828 -6.82 35.42 -15.14
N ASN A 829 -7.24 34.88 -16.29
CA ASN A 829 -7.63 35.67 -17.46
C ASN A 829 -8.79 36.63 -17.14
N GLY A 830 -8.60 37.93 -17.39
CA GLY A 830 -9.56 38.96 -17.03
C GLY A 830 -9.44 39.47 -15.58
N LEU A 831 -8.30 39.25 -14.93
CA LEU A 831 -7.84 40.02 -13.77
C LEU A 831 -6.72 40.98 -14.19
N THR A 832 -6.62 42.14 -13.53
CA THR A 832 -5.49 43.07 -13.68
C THR A 832 -4.99 43.56 -12.32
N TYR A 833 -3.67 43.50 -12.09
CA TYR A 833 -3.09 43.95 -10.82
C TYR A 833 -3.27 45.45 -10.57
N LYS A 834 -3.70 45.80 -9.35
CA LYS A 834 -3.91 47.17 -8.89
C LYS A 834 -2.63 47.68 -8.21
N ALA A 835 -1.77 48.34 -9.00
CA ALA A 835 -0.50 48.89 -8.51
C ALA A 835 -0.67 49.79 -7.28
N GLY A 836 0.21 49.64 -6.30
CA GLY A 836 0.15 50.31 -4.99
C GLY A 836 -0.71 49.61 -3.93
N SER A 837 -1.28 48.42 -4.23
CA SER A 837 -2.11 47.68 -3.26
C SER A 837 -1.33 46.64 -2.41
N SER A 838 -0.14 46.24 -2.84
CA SER A 838 0.65 45.23 -2.12
C SER A 838 1.24 45.75 -0.81
N THR A 839 0.91 45.09 0.31
CA THR A 839 1.47 45.40 1.65
C THR A 839 2.91 44.92 1.84
N CYS A 840 3.38 43.97 1.03
CA CYS A 840 4.76 43.48 1.01
C CYS A 840 5.63 44.18 -0.07
N GLY A 841 5.19 45.34 -0.55
CA GLY A 841 5.80 46.06 -1.67
C GLY A 841 5.27 45.58 -3.02
N ASP A 842 5.17 46.49 -3.99
CA ASP A 842 4.62 46.19 -5.32
C ASP A 842 5.41 45.09 -6.04
N PRO A 843 4.74 44.04 -6.56
CA PRO A 843 5.38 43.05 -7.41
C PRO A 843 5.77 43.64 -8.78
N SER A 844 6.85 43.12 -9.37
CA SER A 844 7.10 43.33 -10.80
C SER A 844 6.14 42.48 -11.62
N VAL A 845 5.48 43.08 -12.61
CA VAL A 845 4.50 42.43 -13.48
C VAL A 845 5.15 42.02 -14.80
N ASP A 846 5.15 40.72 -15.12
CA ASP A 846 5.55 40.19 -16.42
C ASP A 846 4.39 39.42 -17.06
N GLY A 847 3.72 40.07 -18.02
CA GLY A 847 2.46 39.57 -18.60
C GLY A 847 1.35 39.47 -17.55
N GLN A 848 1.00 38.23 -17.16
CA GLN A 848 0.07 37.94 -16.06
C GLN A 848 0.77 37.54 -14.76
N ASN A 849 2.09 37.32 -14.77
CA ASN A 849 2.84 36.89 -13.59
C ASN A 849 3.22 38.08 -12.71
N LEU A 850 2.87 38.02 -11.43
CA LEU A 850 3.30 38.95 -10.39
C LEU A 850 4.45 38.30 -9.63
N ILE A 851 5.60 38.97 -9.57
CA ILE A 851 6.77 38.52 -8.81
C ILE A 851 6.99 39.52 -7.67
N PHE A 852 6.74 39.10 -6.43
CA PHE A 852 6.84 39.96 -5.24
C PHE A 852 8.31 40.22 -4.84
N PRO A 853 8.60 41.34 -4.14
CA PRO A 853 9.95 41.62 -3.66
C PRO A 853 10.53 40.49 -2.78
N GLU A 854 11.84 40.27 -2.89
CA GLU A 854 12.55 39.26 -2.10
C GLU A 854 12.49 39.56 -0.59
N GLN A 855 12.30 38.50 0.21
CA GLN A 855 12.28 38.59 1.67
C GLN A 855 13.33 37.67 2.30
N THR A 856 13.52 37.81 3.62
CA THR A 856 14.39 36.93 4.42
C THR A 856 13.65 36.57 5.70
N LEU A 857 13.40 35.27 5.90
CA LEU A 857 12.60 34.75 7.01
C LEU A 857 13.50 34.01 7.99
N ALA A 858 13.64 34.53 9.21
CA ALA A 858 14.29 33.84 10.31
C ALA A 858 13.52 32.55 10.70
N PRO A 859 14.14 31.61 11.42
CA PRO A 859 13.45 30.44 11.98
C PRO A 859 12.16 30.82 12.74
N GLY A 860 11.05 30.16 12.41
CA GLY A 860 9.72 30.42 12.99
C GLY A 860 9.08 31.76 12.60
N ALA A 861 9.60 32.49 11.61
CA ALA A 861 9.07 33.79 11.20
C ALA A 861 8.09 33.71 10.02
N SER A 862 7.07 34.57 10.04
CA SER A 862 6.06 34.70 8.97
C SER A 862 6.02 36.11 8.38
N ALA A 863 5.87 36.19 7.06
CA ALA A 863 5.51 37.41 6.34
C ALA A 863 4.03 37.34 5.94
N ASN A 864 3.23 38.27 6.47
CA ASN A 864 1.81 38.44 6.12
C ASN A 864 1.70 39.49 5.03
N CYS A 865 1.19 39.10 3.86
CA CYS A 865 1.10 39.92 2.66
C CYS A 865 -0.34 39.97 2.15
N SER A 866 -0.68 41.04 1.42
CA SER A 866 -1.99 41.21 0.79
C SER A 866 -1.89 42.11 -0.41
N PHE A 867 -2.70 41.89 -1.45
CA PHE A 867 -2.72 42.70 -2.66
C PHE A 867 -4.10 42.65 -3.34
N GLU A 868 -4.34 43.58 -4.26
CA GLU A 868 -5.64 43.71 -4.93
C GLU A 868 -5.52 43.59 -6.46
N VAL A 869 -6.56 43.04 -7.08
CA VAL A 869 -6.71 42.94 -8.53
C VAL A 869 -8.10 43.41 -8.93
N ASN A 870 -8.24 44.08 -10.08
CA ASN A 870 -9.55 44.41 -10.64
C ASN A 870 -10.07 43.21 -11.45
N SER A 871 -11.34 42.83 -11.28
CA SER A 871 -12.00 41.83 -12.12
C SER A 871 -12.68 42.44 -13.35
N ALA A 872 -12.90 41.63 -14.40
CA ALA A 872 -13.56 42.06 -15.62
C ALA A 872 -15.10 41.94 -15.51
N PRO A 873 -15.88 43.00 -15.75
CA PRO A 873 -17.34 42.97 -15.59
C PRO A 873 -18.09 42.09 -16.61
N GLY A 874 -17.41 41.55 -17.62
CA GLY A 874 -17.96 40.58 -18.56
C GLY A 874 -17.80 39.11 -18.11
N ASN A 875 -16.97 38.86 -17.10
CA ASN A 875 -16.66 37.53 -16.60
C ASN A 875 -17.57 37.22 -15.40
N THR A 876 -18.73 36.65 -15.67
CA THR A 876 -19.78 36.43 -14.66
C THR A 876 -20.37 35.03 -14.77
N SER A 877 -20.67 34.45 -13.61
CA SER A 877 -21.47 33.23 -13.47
C SER A 877 -22.90 33.45 -13.99
N GLN A 878 -23.56 32.37 -14.41
CA GLN A 878 -25.00 32.36 -14.70
C GLN A 878 -25.76 31.64 -13.59
N ILE A 879 -26.66 32.33 -12.89
CA ILE A 879 -27.52 31.72 -11.87
C ILE A 879 -28.65 30.92 -12.52
N TRP A 880 -28.84 29.67 -12.07
CA TRP A 880 -29.95 28.79 -12.48
C TRP A 880 -30.96 28.54 -11.35
N PHE A 881 -30.51 28.46 -10.10
CA PHE A 881 -31.34 28.30 -8.91
C PHE A 881 -30.79 29.13 -7.74
N THR A 882 -31.67 29.67 -6.90
CA THR A 882 -31.35 30.30 -5.61
C THR A 882 -32.47 30.03 -4.60
N ASP A 883 -32.14 29.68 -3.35
CA ASP A 883 -33.09 29.62 -2.23
C ASP A 883 -32.37 29.82 -0.87
N GLY A 884 -32.70 30.94 -0.20
CA GLY A 884 -32.29 31.26 1.17
C GLY A 884 -33.45 31.13 2.16
N ALA A 885 -34.23 30.05 2.05
CA ALA A 885 -35.34 29.63 2.94
C ALA A 885 -36.52 30.61 3.18
N GLU A 886 -36.45 31.87 2.75
CA GLU A 886 -37.45 32.94 2.96
C GLU A 886 -38.86 32.62 2.45
N ASN A 887 -39.01 31.62 1.56
CA ASN A 887 -40.31 31.18 1.03
C ASN A 887 -40.81 29.87 1.69
N GLY A 888 -40.17 29.44 2.77
CA GLY A 888 -40.37 28.12 3.35
C GLY A 888 -39.73 27.01 2.51
N ILE A 889 -40.02 25.75 2.83
CA ILE A 889 -39.55 24.57 2.08
C ILE A 889 -40.16 24.43 0.66
N GLY A 890 -40.71 25.48 0.05
CA GLY A 890 -41.53 25.39 -1.17
C GLY A 890 -40.83 24.81 -2.40
N ASN A 891 -39.51 24.96 -2.50
CA ASN A 891 -38.70 24.37 -3.58
C ASN A 891 -38.23 22.94 -3.30
N PHE A 892 -38.52 22.38 -2.12
CA PHE A 892 -38.04 21.06 -1.68
C PHE A 892 -39.19 20.17 -1.14
N THR A 893 -38.94 18.87 -1.07
CA THR A 893 -39.71 17.91 -0.24
C THR A 893 -38.85 17.58 0.97
N ASN A 894 -39.48 17.42 2.14
CA ASN A 894 -38.84 16.82 3.29
C ASN A 894 -39.33 15.38 3.49
N GLU A 895 -38.39 14.49 3.75
CA GLU A 895 -38.63 13.09 4.14
C GLU A 895 -37.83 12.84 5.43
N SER A 896 -38.41 12.13 6.40
CA SER A 896 -37.70 11.83 7.65
C SER A 896 -38.24 10.59 8.36
N THR A 897 -37.35 9.90 9.07
CA THR A 897 -37.71 8.84 10.03
C THR A 897 -37.89 9.40 11.46
N GLY A 898 -37.44 10.64 11.68
CA GLY A 898 -37.75 11.49 12.83
C GLY A 898 -36.91 12.77 12.74
N GLY A 899 -37.44 13.91 13.17
CA GLY A 899 -36.79 15.21 12.92
C GLY A 899 -36.84 15.58 11.43
N ALA A 900 -37.74 16.49 11.06
CA ALA A 900 -37.89 16.91 9.66
C ALA A 900 -37.10 18.19 9.38
N TRP A 901 -36.59 18.35 8.15
CA TRP A 901 -36.13 19.64 7.67
C TRP A 901 -37.26 20.66 7.67
N GLN A 902 -37.01 21.83 8.23
CA GLN A 902 -37.96 22.93 8.36
C GLN A 902 -37.29 24.27 8.02
N ALA A 903 -38.03 25.19 7.40
CA ALA A 903 -37.59 26.58 7.32
C ALA A 903 -37.87 27.26 8.67
N THR A 904 -36.83 27.81 9.28
CA THR A 904 -36.82 28.33 10.65
C THR A 904 -36.50 29.82 10.63
N THR A 905 -37.40 30.64 11.17
CA THR A 905 -37.12 32.07 11.37
C THR A 905 -36.29 32.26 12.65
N GLY A 906 -35.10 32.86 12.56
CA GLY A 906 -34.22 33.00 13.72
C GLY A 906 -33.03 33.95 13.49
N PRO A 907 -32.30 34.32 14.56
CA PRO A 907 -31.11 35.15 14.47
C PRO A 907 -29.90 34.41 13.87
N ASP A 908 -29.99 33.09 13.75
CA ASP A 908 -28.95 32.17 13.23
C ASP A 908 -29.05 31.96 11.71
N ALA A 909 -29.75 32.83 10.99
CA ALA A 909 -29.74 32.86 9.53
C ALA A 909 -28.42 33.45 9.02
N HIS A 910 -27.91 32.96 7.88
CA HIS A 910 -26.74 33.53 7.23
C HIS A 910 -27.13 34.79 6.44
N SER A 911 -28.28 34.77 5.76
CA SER A 911 -28.91 35.96 5.19
C SER A 911 -30.41 36.03 5.54
N GLY A 912 -31.05 37.16 5.23
CA GLY A 912 -32.49 37.34 5.49
C GLY A 912 -32.87 37.23 6.98
N ASN A 913 -33.82 36.35 7.27
CA ASN A 913 -34.33 36.01 8.61
C ASN A 913 -34.60 34.51 8.78
N ASN A 914 -34.51 33.70 7.72
CA ASN A 914 -34.91 32.29 7.68
C ASN A 914 -33.77 31.42 7.16
N TYR A 915 -33.64 30.21 7.72
CA TYR A 915 -32.71 29.18 7.27
C TYR A 915 -33.40 27.81 7.25
N PHE A 916 -32.90 26.86 6.46
CA PHE A 916 -33.30 25.46 6.58
C PHE A 916 -32.58 24.84 7.78
N SER A 917 -33.32 24.22 8.69
CA SER A 917 -32.73 23.45 9.81
C SER A 917 -33.24 22.02 9.80
N ALA A 918 -32.33 21.08 10.06
CA ALA A 918 -32.67 19.75 10.54
C ALA A 918 -32.05 19.53 11.93
N ASN A 919 -32.85 18.96 12.81
CA ASN A 919 -32.48 18.57 14.17
C ASN A 919 -32.68 17.06 14.29
N GLY A 920 -31.64 16.31 14.66
CA GLY A 920 -31.76 14.90 15.03
C GLY A 920 -32.67 14.70 16.25
N SER A 921 -33.32 13.54 16.37
CA SER A 921 -34.08 13.22 17.58
C SER A 921 -33.15 12.82 18.74
N THR A 922 -33.69 12.78 19.96
CA THR A 922 -32.99 12.29 21.17
C THR A 922 -33.62 11.01 21.73
N GLU A 923 -34.36 10.27 20.89
CA GLU A 923 -35.08 9.05 21.29
C GLU A 923 -34.86 7.85 20.35
N SER A 924 -34.34 8.04 19.12
CA SER A 924 -34.06 6.97 18.15
C SER A 924 -33.16 7.47 17.01
N PRO A 925 -32.42 6.56 16.31
CA PRO A 925 -31.77 6.86 15.04
C PRO A 925 -32.68 7.56 14.05
N THR A 926 -32.18 8.61 13.40
CA THR A 926 -33.01 9.47 12.54
C THR A 926 -32.30 9.94 11.28
N GLU A 927 -33.04 9.90 10.18
CA GLU A 927 -32.73 10.57 8.93
C GLU A 927 -33.62 11.78 8.73
N ALA A 928 -33.03 12.90 8.29
CA ALA A 928 -33.74 14.04 7.75
C ALA A 928 -33.22 14.35 6.34
N ILE A 929 -34.09 14.25 5.34
CA ILE A 929 -33.76 14.43 3.91
C ILE A 929 -34.51 15.65 3.37
N LEU A 930 -33.82 16.51 2.62
CA LEU A 930 -34.36 17.68 1.92
C LEU A 930 -34.05 17.57 0.43
N THR A 931 -35.03 17.18 -0.38
CA THR A 931 -34.89 16.85 -1.81
C THR A 931 -35.47 17.93 -2.71
N LEU A 932 -34.75 18.35 -3.75
CA LEU A 932 -35.24 19.40 -4.68
C LEU A 932 -36.51 18.95 -5.44
N ASN A 933 -37.57 19.77 -5.43
CA ASN A 933 -38.88 19.44 -6.03
C ASN A 933 -38.89 19.36 -7.56
N GLN A 934 -38.00 20.07 -8.25
CA GLN A 934 -38.00 20.20 -9.70
C GLN A 934 -36.58 19.91 -10.24
N PRO A 935 -36.39 18.85 -11.04
CA PRO A 935 -35.11 18.56 -11.67
C PRO A 935 -34.60 19.71 -12.56
N ILE A 936 -33.28 19.92 -12.61
CA ILE A 936 -32.64 20.99 -13.39
C ILE A 936 -31.66 20.37 -14.39
N THR A 937 -31.76 20.77 -15.67
CA THR A 937 -30.82 20.35 -16.72
C THR A 937 -29.58 21.23 -16.72
N LEU A 938 -28.40 20.63 -16.55
CA LEU A 938 -27.12 21.34 -16.47
C LEU A 938 -26.59 21.64 -17.87
N SER A 939 -26.91 22.81 -18.44
CA SER A 939 -26.52 23.19 -19.81
C SER A 939 -25.28 24.08 -19.92
N GLY A 940 -24.51 24.18 -18.83
CA GLY A 940 -23.37 25.10 -18.69
C GLY A 940 -22.01 24.47 -19.00
N VAL A 941 -20.95 25.20 -18.64
CA VAL A 941 -19.54 24.78 -18.80
C VAL A 941 -18.95 24.29 -17.47
N LEU A 942 -19.32 24.94 -16.35
CA LEU A 942 -18.85 24.60 -15.00
C LEU A 942 -20.03 24.69 -14.02
N PRO A 943 -20.96 23.72 -14.04
CA PRO A 943 -22.10 23.70 -13.14
C PRO A 943 -21.64 23.47 -11.69
N VAL A 944 -21.89 24.42 -10.79
CA VAL A 944 -21.53 24.35 -9.37
C VAL A 944 -22.77 24.48 -8.50
N LEU A 945 -22.96 23.52 -7.60
CA LEU A 945 -23.89 23.62 -6.46
C LEU A 945 -23.13 24.18 -5.26
N ARG A 946 -23.63 25.26 -4.67
CA ARG A 946 -23.01 25.89 -3.50
C ARG A 946 -24.06 26.29 -2.47
N PHE A 947 -23.68 26.28 -1.20
CA PHE A 947 -24.58 26.58 -0.09
C PHE A 947 -23.78 26.99 1.14
N TRP A 948 -24.33 27.90 1.93
CA TRP A 948 -23.79 28.20 3.25
C TRP A 948 -24.39 27.23 4.25
N HIS A 949 -23.58 26.67 5.13
CA HIS A 949 -24.06 25.81 6.22
C HIS A 949 -23.27 25.97 7.50
N TRP A 950 -23.98 25.89 8.62
CA TRP A 950 -23.41 25.72 9.95
C TRP A 950 -23.87 24.37 10.48
N TYR A 951 -22.94 23.51 10.86
CA TYR A 951 -23.25 22.23 11.49
C TYR A 951 -22.55 22.12 12.84
N ASN A 952 -23.29 21.64 13.83
CA ASN A 952 -22.78 21.23 15.13
C ASN A 952 -23.33 19.83 15.41
N LEU A 953 -22.52 18.85 15.02
CA LEU A 953 -22.80 17.42 14.95
C LEU A 953 -21.80 16.71 15.86
N ALA A 954 -22.20 15.62 16.52
CA ALA A 954 -21.23 14.83 17.27
C ALA A 954 -20.19 14.23 16.30
N SER A 955 -18.90 14.55 16.48
CA SER A 955 -17.80 14.13 15.60
C SER A 955 -17.76 12.61 15.43
N TYR A 956 -17.60 12.15 14.19
CA TYR A 956 -17.66 10.74 13.77
C TYR A 956 -19.01 10.03 14.06
N VAL A 957 -20.02 10.75 14.58
CA VAL A 957 -21.26 10.18 15.12
C VAL A 957 -22.49 10.64 14.33
N ASN A 958 -22.70 11.95 14.15
CA ASN A 958 -23.74 12.47 13.28
C ASN A 958 -23.11 13.03 12.00
N GLY A 959 -23.76 12.82 10.86
CA GLY A 959 -23.23 13.17 9.55
C GLY A 959 -24.20 13.99 8.72
N GLY A 960 -23.69 14.97 7.99
CA GLY A 960 -24.40 15.63 6.90
C GLY A 960 -23.77 15.28 5.54
N ILE A 961 -24.56 14.81 4.58
CA ILE A 961 -24.12 14.57 3.20
C ILE A 961 -25.02 15.24 2.16
N VAL A 962 -24.46 15.43 0.97
CA VAL A 962 -25.17 15.79 -0.27
C VAL A 962 -25.18 14.56 -1.18
N GLU A 963 -26.35 14.25 -1.74
CA GLU A 963 -26.53 13.20 -2.75
C GLU A 963 -27.12 13.78 -4.04
N ILE A 964 -26.69 13.26 -5.19
CA ILE A 964 -27.15 13.62 -6.53
C ILE A 964 -27.87 12.43 -7.17
N SER A 965 -28.97 12.70 -7.88
CA SER A 965 -29.57 11.78 -8.87
C SER A 965 -29.55 12.47 -10.23
N ALA A 966 -29.21 11.74 -11.29
CA ALA A 966 -29.09 12.26 -12.65
C ALA A 966 -29.90 11.40 -13.63
N ASP A 967 -30.75 12.05 -14.44
CA ASP A 967 -31.66 11.42 -15.41
C ASP A 967 -32.55 10.31 -14.83
N GLY A 968 -32.80 10.35 -13.51
CA GLY A 968 -33.56 9.34 -12.76
C GLY A 968 -32.73 8.16 -12.24
N SER A 969 -31.40 8.29 -12.16
CA SER A 969 -30.52 7.31 -11.51
C SER A 969 -30.86 7.11 -10.03
N PRO A 970 -30.38 6.02 -9.39
CA PRO A 970 -30.22 5.98 -7.94
C PRO A 970 -29.48 7.22 -7.41
N TRP A 971 -29.76 7.57 -6.16
CA TRP A 971 -29.03 8.61 -5.44
C TRP A 971 -27.60 8.15 -5.15
N MET A 972 -26.63 9.00 -5.49
CA MET A 972 -25.21 8.79 -5.25
C MET A 972 -24.67 9.90 -4.35
N ASN A 973 -23.89 9.57 -3.32
CA ASN A 973 -23.15 10.55 -2.53
C ASN A 973 -22.20 11.34 -3.45
N VAL A 974 -22.08 12.65 -3.21
CA VAL A 974 -21.01 13.47 -3.81
C VAL A 974 -19.65 12.95 -3.31
N SER A 975 -18.69 12.77 -4.22
CA SER A 975 -17.31 12.36 -3.87
C SER A 975 -16.50 13.55 -3.36
N ASN A 976 -15.52 13.33 -2.47
CA ASN A 976 -14.62 14.41 -2.03
C ASN A 976 -13.87 15.06 -3.21
N ASN A 977 -13.60 14.32 -4.28
CA ASN A 977 -12.97 14.82 -5.51
C ASN A 977 -13.86 15.81 -6.28
N SER A 978 -15.16 15.88 -5.99
CA SER A 978 -16.12 16.81 -6.61
C SER A 978 -16.28 18.11 -5.82
N PHE A 979 -15.64 18.28 -4.67
CA PHE A 979 -15.73 19.53 -3.89
C PHE A 979 -14.63 20.51 -4.31
N LEU A 980 -15.04 21.71 -4.73
CA LEU A 980 -14.15 22.84 -4.96
C LEU A 980 -13.78 23.52 -3.62
N ARG A 981 -14.70 23.50 -2.64
CA ARG A 981 -14.50 24.11 -1.32
C ARG A 981 -15.22 23.30 -0.25
N ASN A 982 -14.53 23.10 0.89
CA ASN A 982 -15.04 22.43 2.09
C ASN A 982 -15.66 21.04 1.81
N ALA A 983 -14.81 20.11 1.36
CA ALA A 983 -15.13 18.69 1.26
C ALA A 983 -15.39 18.05 2.63
N TYR A 984 -15.96 16.83 2.66
CA TYR A 984 -16.22 16.10 3.91
C TYR A 984 -14.93 15.81 4.69
N GLN A 985 -14.97 15.95 6.01
CA GLN A 985 -13.78 15.93 6.87
C GLN A 985 -13.63 14.64 7.70
N GLN A 986 -14.69 13.84 7.87
CA GLN A 986 -14.70 12.68 8.77
C GLN A 986 -15.52 11.52 8.21
N VAL A 987 -15.08 10.28 8.45
CA VAL A 987 -15.91 9.08 8.26
C VAL A 987 -16.82 8.93 9.49
N ILE A 988 -18.12 8.69 9.28
CA ILE A 988 -19.04 8.36 10.37
C ILE A 988 -18.78 6.93 10.83
N THR A 989 -18.35 6.76 12.08
CA THR A 989 -18.03 5.46 12.69
C THR A 989 -19.16 4.92 13.58
N ASN A 990 -20.11 5.77 14.02
CA ASN A 990 -21.20 5.34 14.89
C ASN A 990 -22.22 4.45 14.15
N ALA A 991 -22.34 3.22 14.63
CA ALA A 991 -23.28 2.18 14.24
C ALA A 991 -24.74 2.63 14.04
N ASN A 992 -25.23 3.44 14.99
CA ASN A 992 -26.61 3.88 15.04
C ASN A 992 -26.89 5.02 14.04
N SER A 993 -25.84 5.59 13.43
CA SER A 993 -25.98 6.63 12.42
C SER A 993 -26.30 6.00 11.05
N PRO A 994 -27.37 6.44 10.36
CA PRO A 994 -27.76 5.90 9.06
C PRO A 994 -26.78 6.25 7.91
N LEU A 995 -25.67 6.92 8.24
CA LEU A 995 -24.55 7.27 7.35
C LEU A 995 -23.24 6.56 7.74
N VAL A 996 -23.29 5.53 8.59
CA VAL A 996 -22.10 4.79 9.03
C VAL A 996 -21.27 4.26 7.84
N GLY A 997 -19.95 4.35 7.96
CA GLY A 997 -18.98 4.00 6.92
C GLY A 997 -18.89 5.02 5.77
N GLN A 998 -19.65 6.13 5.81
CA GLN A 998 -19.60 7.18 4.80
C GLN A 998 -18.80 8.39 5.28
N LEU A 999 -18.10 9.04 4.35
CA LEU A 999 -17.46 10.33 4.57
C LEU A 999 -18.55 11.43 4.56
N ALA A 1000 -18.55 12.29 5.58
CA ALA A 1000 -19.60 13.29 5.79
C ALA A 1000 -19.09 14.56 6.49
N PHE A 1001 -19.92 15.60 6.51
CA PHE A 1001 -19.79 16.72 7.44
C PHE A 1001 -20.08 16.23 8.86
N SER A 1002 -19.10 16.34 9.77
CA SER A 1002 -19.24 15.90 11.16
C SER A 1002 -18.34 16.71 12.08
N GLY A 1003 -18.69 16.78 13.36
CA GLY A 1003 -18.10 17.75 14.29
C GLY A 1003 -18.77 19.12 14.20
N ASN A 1004 -18.03 20.18 14.52
CA ASN A 1004 -18.51 21.55 14.56
C ASN A 1004 -17.76 22.39 13.52
N SER A 1005 -18.47 23.11 12.65
CA SER A 1005 -17.88 24.05 11.69
C SER A 1005 -17.52 25.41 12.28
N GLU A 1006 -17.73 25.60 13.59
CA GLU A 1006 -17.49 26.83 14.38
C GLU A 1006 -18.24 28.09 13.89
N GLY A 1007 -19.19 27.90 12.97
CA GLY A 1007 -20.03 28.93 12.37
C GLY A 1007 -20.48 28.50 10.97
N TYR A 1008 -20.98 29.45 10.18
CA TYR A 1008 -21.30 29.22 8.78
C TYR A 1008 -20.03 29.13 7.92
N ILE A 1009 -19.93 28.06 7.14
CA ILE A 1009 -18.94 27.88 6.07
C ILE A 1009 -19.64 27.76 4.72
N LEU A 1010 -18.97 28.17 3.64
CA LEU A 1010 -19.45 27.96 2.28
C LEU A 1010 -18.89 26.64 1.76
N THR A 1011 -19.77 25.79 1.24
CA THR A 1011 -19.39 24.57 0.53
C THR A 1011 -19.72 24.70 -0.95
N GLU A 1012 -18.84 24.21 -1.82
CA GLU A 1012 -18.94 24.33 -3.27
C GLU A 1012 -18.60 23.00 -3.94
N ILE A 1013 -19.52 22.50 -4.78
CA ILE A 1013 -19.47 21.18 -5.42
C ILE A 1013 -19.51 21.37 -6.93
N ASP A 1014 -18.47 20.92 -7.63
CA ASP A 1014 -18.45 20.78 -9.09
C ASP A 1014 -19.35 19.61 -9.52
N LEU A 1015 -20.23 19.89 -10.47
CA LEU A 1015 -21.16 18.93 -11.06
C LEU A 1015 -20.89 18.70 -12.56
N SER A 1016 -19.68 19.02 -13.04
CA SER A 1016 -19.28 18.88 -14.45
C SER A 1016 -19.42 17.44 -14.99
N ASP A 1017 -19.24 16.42 -14.13
CA ASP A 1017 -19.54 15.02 -14.46
C ASP A 1017 -21.02 14.76 -14.78
N TYR A 1018 -21.90 15.71 -14.45
CA TYR A 1018 -23.33 15.71 -14.75
C TYR A 1018 -23.72 16.72 -15.83
N ALA A 1019 -22.77 17.40 -16.48
CA ALA A 1019 -23.05 18.31 -17.58
C ALA A 1019 -23.85 17.62 -18.71
N GLY A 1020 -24.87 18.32 -19.21
CA GLY A 1020 -25.85 17.80 -20.19
C GLY A 1020 -26.96 16.93 -19.60
N LYS A 1021 -26.85 16.47 -18.34
CA LYS A 1021 -27.86 15.65 -17.66
C LYS A 1021 -28.90 16.51 -16.94
N THR A 1022 -30.02 15.91 -16.56
CA THR A 1022 -31.05 16.52 -15.72
C THR A 1022 -30.97 15.97 -14.30
N ILE A 1023 -30.57 16.81 -13.34
CA ILE A 1023 -30.28 16.37 -11.96
C ILE A 1023 -31.36 16.78 -10.95
N GLN A 1024 -31.38 16.07 -9.83
CA GLN A 1024 -31.84 16.58 -8.54
C GLN A 1024 -30.71 16.40 -7.53
N TRP A 1025 -30.62 17.30 -6.54
CA TRP A 1025 -29.81 17.08 -5.34
C TRP A 1025 -30.71 16.96 -4.11
N ARG A 1026 -30.15 16.37 -3.04
CA ARG A 1026 -30.75 16.37 -1.71
C ARG A 1026 -29.68 16.49 -0.62
N PHE A 1027 -30.07 17.10 0.50
CA PHE A 1027 -29.29 17.11 1.73
C PHE A 1027 -29.82 16.05 2.68
N ARG A 1028 -28.95 15.25 3.29
CA ARG A 1028 -29.32 14.13 4.16
C ARG A 1028 -28.51 14.18 5.45
N LEU A 1029 -29.20 14.51 6.55
CA LEU A 1029 -28.68 14.42 7.92
C LEU A 1029 -28.92 13.01 8.45
N GLY A 1030 -27.88 12.37 8.98
CA GLY A 1030 -27.96 11.15 9.77
C GLY A 1030 -27.57 11.40 11.21
N SER A 1031 -28.44 11.02 12.15
CA SER A 1031 -28.18 11.07 13.59
C SER A 1031 -28.39 9.71 14.25
N ASP A 1032 -27.58 9.43 15.27
CA ASP A 1032 -27.60 8.22 16.09
C ASP A 1032 -28.79 8.15 17.06
N GLY A 1033 -29.40 9.30 17.37
CA GLY A 1033 -30.55 9.41 18.26
C GLY A 1033 -30.24 9.47 19.75
N GLU A 1034 -28.97 9.35 20.15
CA GLU A 1034 -28.57 9.21 21.56
C GLU A 1034 -27.69 10.36 22.07
N THR A 1035 -26.96 11.08 21.21
CA THR A 1035 -25.94 12.04 21.66
C THR A 1035 -26.08 13.46 21.09
N MET A 1036 -26.61 14.37 21.93
CA MET A 1036 -26.87 15.80 21.67
C MET A 1036 -27.88 16.10 20.52
N PRO A 1037 -28.45 17.33 20.48
CA PRO A 1037 -29.22 17.77 19.31
C PRO A 1037 -28.27 17.94 18.12
N ALA A 1038 -28.33 17.01 17.17
CA ALA A 1038 -27.59 17.09 15.92
C ALA A 1038 -28.18 18.21 15.06
N ASN A 1039 -27.57 19.39 15.09
CA ASN A 1039 -28.07 20.59 14.41
C ASN A 1039 -27.29 20.82 13.10
N TRP A 1040 -27.97 20.76 11.96
CA TRP A 1040 -27.44 21.21 10.68
C TRP A 1040 -28.33 22.30 10.10
N LEU A 1041 -27.77 23.49 9.94
CA LEU A 1041 -28.40 24.66 9.33
C LEU A 1041 -27.84 24.84 7.91
N ILE A 1042 -28.71 25.08 6.93
CA ILE A 1042 -28.36 25.37 5.54
C ILE A 1042 -29.10 26.63 5.09
N ASP A 1043 -28.40 27.52 4.41
CA ASP A 1043 -28.91 28.79 3.92
C ASP A 1043 -28.22 29.17 2.59
N ASP A 1044 -28.75 30.18 1.89
CA ASP A 1044 -28.22 30.72 0.63
C ASP A 1044 -27.77 29.63 -0.38
N ILE A 1045 -28.66 28.69 -0.71
CA ILE A 1045 -28.40 27.60 -1.66
C ILE A 1045 -28.45 28.15 -3.08
N GLU A 1046 -27.40 27.95 -3.87
CA GLU A 1046 -27.33 28.34 -5.29
C GLU A 1046 -26.91 27.18 -6.20
N LEU A 1047 -27.50 27.11 -7.40
CA LEU A 1047 -26.92 26.36 -8.53
C LEU A 1047 -26.57 27.36 -9.63
N ILE A 1048 -25.31 27.36 -10.06
CA ILE A 1048 -24.75 28.32 -11.01
C ILE A 1048 -23.95 27.60 -12.11
N ASP A 1049 -23.88 28.19 -13.31
CA ASP A 1049 -22.74 28.01 -14.22
C ASP A 1049 -21.64 28.96 -13.72
N ALA A 1050 -20.62 28.45 -13.05
CA ALA A 1050 -19.66 29.27 -12.33
C ALA A 1050 -18.60 29.88 -13.27
N TYR A 1051 -18.44 31.20 -13.21
CA TYR A 1051 -17.20 31.83 -13.64
C TYR A 1051 -16.27 31.94 -12.43
N ILE A 1052 -15.19 31.17 -12.44
CA ILE A 1052 -14.23 31.10 -11.33
C ILE A 1052 -12.93 31.81 -11.72
N TYR A 1053 -12.45 32.66 -10.82
CA TYR A 1053 -11.09 33.17 -10.81
C TYR A 1053 -10.22 32.31 -9.87
N PRO A 1054 -9.46 31.33 -10.39
CA PRO A 1054 -8.48 30.59 -9.59
C PRO A 1054 -7.33 31.50 -9.19
N ALA A 1055 -6.76 31.26 -8.01
CA ALA A 1055 -5.61 31.96 -7.49
C ALA A 1055 -4.63 30.98 -6.86
N GLU A 1056 -3.39 30.98 -7.33
CA GLU A 1056 -2.27 30.25 -6.73
C GLU A 1056 -1.17 31.24 -6.34
N ILE A 1057 -0.58 31.06 -5.16
CA ILE A 1057 0.64 31.74 -4.78
C ILE A 1057 1.67 30.70 -4.36
N CYS A 1058 2.76 30.65 -5.12
CA CYS A 1058 3.94 29.88 -4.79
C CYS A 1058 5.05 30.81 -4.29
N ALA A 1059 5.96 30.32 -3.46
CA ALA A 1059 7.18 31.00 -3.10
C ALA A 1059 8.37 30.04 -3.08
N ASN A 1060 9.55 30.57 -3.33
CA ASN A 1060 10.80 29.82 -3.38
C ASN A 1060 11.89 30.60 -2.62
N SER A 1061 12.81 29.92 -1.95
CA SER A 1061 14.00 30.52 -1.33
C SER A 1061 15.30 30.09 -2.02
N SER A 1062 16.38 30.84 -1.79
CA SER A 1062 17.72 30.52 -2.34
C SER A 1062 18.31 29.19 -1.83
N GLU A 1063 17.79 28.67 -0.72
CA GLU A 1063 18.10 27.34 -0.18
C GLU A 1063 17.34 26.20 -0.89
N ASN A 1064 16.53 26.51 -1.91
CA ASN A 1064 15.67 25.59 -2.68
C ASN A 1064 14.46 25.03 -1.91
N PHE A 1065 14.05 25.66 -0.81
CA PHE A 1065 12.72 25.39 -0.25
C PHE A 1065 11.66 26.11 -1.07
N SER A 1066 10.57 25.39 -1.38
CA SER A 1066 9.40 25.92 -2.06
C SER A 1066 8.11 25.51 -1.34
N GLY A 1067 7.05 26.27 -1.60
CA GLY A 1067 5.70 25.98 -1.15
C GLY A 1067 4.69 26.72 -2.02
N CYS A 1068 3.44 26.25 -2.04
CA CYS A 1068 2.33 26.86 -2.78
C CYS A 1068 1.05 26.77 -1.95
N ALA A 1069 0.15 27.73 -2.16
CA ALA A 1069 -1.23 27.68 -1.68
C ALA A 1069 -2.20 28.10 -2.79
N GLN A 1070 -3.34 27.42 -2.86
CA GLN A 1070 -4.39 27.64 -3.85
C GLN A 1070 -5.70 28.07 -3.19
N GLU A 1071 -6.46 28.91 -3.89
CA GLU A 1071 -7.78 29.43 -3.53
C GLU A 1071 -8.53 29.80 -4.81
N HIS A 1072 -9.80 30.16 -4.70
CA HIS A 1072 -10.57 30.67 -5.84
C HIS A 1072 -11.71 31.61 -5.43
N THR A 1073 -12.12 32.46 -6.37
CA THR A 1073 -13.21 33.42 -6.20
C THR A 1073 -14.26 33.24 -7.29
N VAL A 1074 -15.52 33.02 -6.92
CA VAL A 1074 -16.65 33.01 -7.86
C VAL A 1074 -17.03 34.44 -8.24
N ALA A 1075 -17.08 34.74 -9.53
CA ALA A 1075 -17.55 36.02 -10.05
C ALA A 1075 -19.07 35.98 -10.26
N HIS A 1076 -19.82 36.66 -9.40
CA HIS A 1076 -21.28 36.71 -9.40
C HIS A 1076 -21.82 37.88 -10.24
N PRO A 1077 -22.98 37.77 -10.91
CA PRO A 1077 -23.54 38.85 -11.72
C PRO A 1077 -23.89 40.10 -10.91
N PHE A 1078 -23.77 41.27 -11.55
CA PHE A 1078 -24.17 42.55 -10.95
C PHE A 1078 -25.69 42.60 -10.71
N ALA A 1079 -26.10 42.28 -9.47
CA ALA A 1079 -27.48 42.35 -9.05
C ALA A 1079 -27.92 43.82 -8.86
N VAL A 1080 -28.83 44.30 -9.71
CA VAL A 1080 -29.55 45.56 -9.46
C VAL A 1080 -30.54 45.32 -8.31
N GLY A 1081 -30.07 45.57 -7.08
CA GLY A 1081 -30.86 45.41 -5.87
C GLY A 1081 -32.07 46.34 -5.86
N ILE A 1082 -33.27 45.79 -6.08
CA ILE A 1082 -34.52 46.47 -5.77
C ILE A 1082 -34.75 46.33 -4.27
N ASP A 1083 -34.33 47.36 -3.53
CA ASP A 1083 -34.52 47.45 -2.09
C ASP A 1083 -36.02 47.51 -1.73
N ASN A 1084 -36.55 46.38 -1.25
CA ASN A 1084 -37.93 46.25 -0.78
C ASN A 1084 -38.11 46.64 0.70
N THR A 1085 -37.07 47.08 1.42
CA THR A 1085 -37.16 47.32 2.88
C THR A 1085 -38.03 48.54 3.24
N ASN A 1086 -38.23 49.47 2.31
CA ASN A 1086 -39.03 50.68 2.51
C ASN A 1086 -40.55 50.48 2.36
N ASN A 1087 -41.12 49.42 2.96
CA ASN A 1087 -42.57 49.30 3.17
C ASN A 1087 -42.99 49.84 4.55
N SER A 1088 -42.59 51.07 4.84
CA SER A 1088 -42.86 51.73 6.13
C SER A 1088 -44.31 52.24 6.22
N ASN A 1089 -45.16 51.52 6.95
CA ASN A 1089 -46.40 51.97 7.59
C ASN A 1089 -47.16 53.14 6.93
N ASN A 1090 -48.12 52.82 6.05
CA ASN A 1090 -49.31 53.64 5.87
C ASN A 1090 -50.54 52.75 5.70
N ALA A 1091 -51.35 52.64 6.76
CA ALA A 1091 -52.59 51.89 6.71
C ALA A 1091 -53.68 52.69 5.99
N LEU A 1092 -54.20 52.17 4.87
CA LEU A 1092 -55.51 52.54 4.34
C LEU A 1092 -56.06 51.40 3.45
N ASN A 1093 -57.28 50.97 3.79
CA ASN A 1093 -58.13 49.98 3.12
C ASN A 1093 -57.76 48.49 3.27
N GLU A 1094 -58.82 47.69 3.36
CA GLU A 1094 -58.80 46.24 3.61
C GLU A 1094 -58.87 45.45 2.29
N ASN A 1095 -58.33 44.23 2.28
CA ASN A 1095 -58.29 43.27 1.15
C ASN A 1095 -57.20 43.49 0.06
N GLU A 1096 -55.92 43.52 0.44
CA GLU A 1096 -54.82 43.26 -0.52
C GLU A 1096 -54.92 41.81 -1.06
N SER A 1097 -55.62 41.67 -2.18
CA SER A 1097 -55.95 40.38 -2.80
C SER A 1097 -55.02 40.03 -3.97
N LEU A 1098 -54.07 40.91 -4.31
CA LEU A 1098 -53.28 40.82 -5.53
C LEU A 1098 -51.85 41.36 -5.33
N LYS A 1099 -50.83 40.50 -5.43
CA LYS A 1099 -49.41 40.93 -5.42
C LYS A 1099 -48.90 41.17 -6.84
N ILE A 1100 -48.03 42.17 -6.99
CA ILE A 1100 -47.23 42.44 -8.19
C ILE A 1100 -45.78 42.12 -7.86
N GLN A 1101 -45.16 41.20 -8.62
CA GLN A 1101 -43.71 40.94 -8.57
C GLN A 1101 -43.06 41.36 -9.89
N VAL A 1102 -41.83 41.88 -9.80
CA VAL A 1102 -40.99 42.31 -10.92
C VAL A 1102 -39.69 41.53 -10.87
N LYS A 1103 -39.37 40.80 -11.95
CA LYS A 1103 -38.19 39.92 -12.07
C LYS A 1103 -37.48 40.17 -13.42
N PRO A 1104 -36.15 40.05 -13.50
CA PRO A 1104 -35.44 40.03 -14.78
C PRO A 1104 -35.86 38.81 -15.63
N ASN A 1105 -35.94 38.98 -16.96
CA ASN A 1105 -36.03 37.85 -17.89
C ASN A 1105 -34.61 37.31 -18.18
N LEU A 1106 -34.29 36.13 -17.64
CA LEU A 1106 -32.96 35.53 -17.75
C LEU A 1106 -32.73 34.73 -19.05
N VAL A 1107 -33.75 34.57 -19.91
CA VAL A 1107 -33.68 33.69 -21.10
C VAL A 1107 -33.26 34.42 -22.38
N THR A 1108 -33.52 35.73 -22.48
CA THR A 1108 -33.16 36.54 -23.66
C THR A 1108 -32.17 37.64 -23.29
N LYS A 1109 -31.08 37.79 -24.06
CA LYS A 1109 -29.96 38.74 -23.84
C LYS A 1109 -30.32 40.24 -24.05
N GLY A 1110 -31.46 40.69 -23.55
CA GLY A 1110 -31.88 42.08 -23.56
C GLY A 1110 -32.77 42.36 -22.35
N GLN A 1111 -32.54 43.49 -21.68
CA GLN A 1111 -33.25 43.91 -20.48
C GLN A 1111 -34.76 43.86 -20.68
N GLN A 1112 -35.40 42.86 -20.08
CA GLN A 1112 -36.84 42.69 -20.04
C GLN A 1112 -37.25 42.39 -18.60
N ILE A 1113 -38.31 43.06 -18.16
CA ILE A 1113 -38.93 42.82 -16.87
C ILE A 1113 -40.13 41.90 -17.09
N ILE A 1114 -40.09 40.76 -16.41
CA ILE A 1114 -41.23 39.88 -16.21
C ILE A 1114 -42.03 40.43 -15.04
N ILE A 1115 -43.28 40.80 -15.31
CA ILE A 1115 -44.25 41.10 -14.25
C ILE A 1115 -45.07 39.84 -14.01
N GLN A 1116 -45.07 39.36 -12.77
CA GLN A 1116 -45.97 38.32 -12.28
C GLN A 1116 -47.04 38.95 -11.40
N THR A 1117 -48.32 38.67 -11.69
CA THR A 1117 -49.43 38.99 -10.79
C THR A 1117 -49.97 37.70 -10.16
N THR A 1118 -50.19 37.71 -8.84
CA THR A 1118 -50.65 36.54 -8.08
C THR A 1118 -51.74 36.93 -7.08
N SER A 1119 -52.66 36.01 -6.79
CA SER A 1119 -53.75 36.21 -5.82
C SER A 1119 -53.51 35.36 -4.58
N THR A 1120 -53.76 35.94 -3.40
CA THR A 1120 -53.53 35.31 -2.08
C THR A 1120 -54.80 34.79 -1.41
N GLN A 1121 -55.97 34.91 -2.05
CA GLN A 1121 -57.23 34.29 -1.61
C GLN A 1121 -58.02 33.69 -2.77
N GLN A 1122 -58.83 32.66 -2.49
CA GLN A 1122 -59.81 32.14 -3.44
C GLN A 1122 -60.99 33.12 -3.58
N ILE A 1123 -60.86 34.08 -4.51
CA ILE A 1123 -61.98 34.92 -4.94
C ILE A 1123 -62.98 34.05 -5.71
N ASN A 1124 -64.25 34.07 -5.31
CA ASN A 1124 -65.29 33.16 -5.83
C ASN A 1124 -65.56 33.31 -7.34
N SER A 1125 -65.03 32.35 -8.11
CA SER A 1125 -65.63 31.75 -9.32
C SER A 1125 -66.08 32.68 -10.48
N GLN A 1126 -65.52 33.88 -10.65
CA GLN A 1126 -65.52 34.58 -11.94
C GLN A 1126 -64.16 35.25 -12.22
N SER A 1127 -63.65 35.02 -13.44
CA SER A 1127 -62.41 35.62 -13.94
C SER A 1127 -62.65 37.10 -14.28
N GLN A 1128 -62.34 38.01 -13.35
CA GLN A 1128 -62.41 39.44 -13.63
C GLN A 1128 -61.27 39.87 -14.57
N ALA A 1129 -61.63 40.55 -15.65
CA ALA A 1129 -60.69 41.25 -16.51
C ALA A 1129 -60.25 42.56 -15.85
N ALA A 1130 -58.95 42.78 -15.77
CA ALA A 1130 -58.33 43.98 -15.25
C ALA A 1130 -57.24 44.47 -16.22
N MET A 1131 -56.76 45.70 -16.02
CA MET A 1131 -55.72 46.33 -16.83
C MET A 1131 -54.53 46.66 -15.94
N LEU A 1132 -53.34 46.18 -16.30
CA LEU A 1132 -52.08 46.70 -15.81
C LEU A 1132 -51.72 47.97 -16.59
N ARG A 1133 -51.33 49.02 -15.87
CA ARG A 1133 -50.71 50.24 -16.40
C ARG A 1133 -49.34 50.47 -15.78
N ILE A 1134 -48.45 51.09 -16.54
CA ILE A 1134 -47.14 51.55 -16.08
C ILE A 1134 -46.94 52.98 -16.56
N PHE A 1135 -46.76 53.92 -15.63
CA PHE A 1135 -46.59 55.35 -15.91
C PHE A 1135 -45.54 55.99 -15.00
N ASP A 1136 -44.91 57.09 -15.43
CA ASP A 1136 -44.01 57.84 -14.54
C ASP A 1136 -44.78 58.72 -13.54
N THR A 1137 -44.07 59.34 -12.59
CA THR A 1137 -44.66 60.28 -11.61
C THR A 1137 -45.24 61.56 -12.23
N MET A 1138 -45.11 61.78 -13.55
CA MET A 1138 -45.78 62.84 -14.29
C MET A 1138 -47.05 62.35 -15.03
N GLY A 1139 -47.40 61.07 -14.89
CA GLY A 1139 -48.60 60.46 -15.47
C GLY A 1139 -48.46 60.01 -16.92
N LYS A 1140 -47.24 60.01 -17.49
CA LYS A 1140 -47.02 59.54 -18.86
C LYS A 1140 -46.99 58.01 -18.89
N LEU A 1141 -47.88 57.41 -19.69
CA LEU A 1141 -48.06 55.96 -19.83
C LEU A 1141 -46.98 55.34 -20.74
N TYR A 1142 -46.32 54.28 -20.26
CA TYR A 1142 -45.31 53.50 -20.98
C TYR A 1142 -45.81 52.11 -21.39
N CYS A 1143 -46.71 51.51 -20.61
CA CYS A 1143 -47.33 50.23 -20.93
C CYS A 1143 -48.77 50.17 -20.42
N GLU A 1144 -49.66 49.55 -21.21
CA GLU A 1144 -51.00 49.15 -20.80
C GLU A 1144 -51.32 47.78 -21.40
N LYS A 1145 -51.75 46.83 -20.55
CA LYS A 1145 -51.98 45.43 -20.92
C LYS A 1145 -53.14 44.82 -20.11
N PRO A 1146 -53.99 43.96 -20.70
CA PRO A 1146 -54.97 43.20 -19.95
C PRO A 1146 -54.31 42.12 -19.08
N VAL A 1147 -54.90 41.87 -17.91
CA VAL A 1147 -54.56 40.80 -16.96
C VAL A 1147 -55.84 40.14 -16.46
N ILE A 1148 -55.76 38.84 -16.14
CA ILE A 1148 -56.86 38.06 -15.57
C ILE A 1148 -56.60 37.84 -14.08
N ILE A 1149 -57.52 38.29 -13.22
CA ILE A 1149 -57.40 38.09 -11.77
C ILE A 1149 -57.62 36.59 -11.45
N ASN A 1150 -56.82 36.06 -10.52
CA ASN A 1150 -56.71 34.64 -10.14
C ASN A 1150 -55.99 33.73 -11.17
N GLN A 1151 -55.15 34.28 -12.05
CA GLN A 1151 -54.18 33.52 -12.84
C GLN A 1151 -52.82 34.20 -12.81
N SER A 1152 -51.74 33.42 -12.96
CA SER A 1152 -50.37 33.93 -13.05
C SER A 1152 -50.12 34.59 -14.40
N ASN A 1153 -50.49 35.86 -14.55
CA ASN A 1153 -50.18 36.62 -15.76
C ASN A 1153 -48.68 36.91 -15.81
N VAL A 1154 -48.01 36.53 -16.90
CA VAL A 1154 -46.64 36.95 -17.24
C VAL A 1154 -46.73 38.03 -18.31
N ILE A 1155 -46.31 39.25 -17.97
CA ILE A 1155 -46.23 40.36 -18.93
C ILE A 1155 -44.76 40.72 -19.15
N GLN A 1156 -44.37 40.69 -20.43
CA GLN A 1156 -43.10 41.22 -20.92
C GLN A 1156 -43.24 42.70 -21.29
N LEU A 1157 -42.27 43.51 -20.89
CA LEU A 1157 -42.24 44.96 -21.14
C LEU A 1157 -41.44 45.33 -22.39
N PRO A 1158 -41.71 46.51 -23.00
CA PRO A 1158 -40.81 47.09 -24.00
C PRO A 1158 -39.41 47.30 -23.40
N SER A 1159 -38.38 47.03 -24.19
CA SER A 1159 -36.95 47.03 -23.79
C SER A 1159 -36.34 48.43 -23.61
N ALA A 1160 -37.15 49.41 -23.18
CA ALA A 1160 -36.76 50.81 -23.01
C ALA A 1160 -37.73 51.53 -22.04
N LEU A 1161 -37.68 51.15 -20.76
CA LEU A 1161 -38.20 51.99 -19.68
C LEU A 1161 -37.15 53.06 -19.33
N PRO A 1162 -37.55 54.30 -19.02
CA PRO A 1162 -36.60 55.33 -18.57
C PRO A 1162 -36.19 55.10 -17.12
N ALA A 1163 -34.98 55.54 -16.76
CA ALA A 1163 -34.61 55.71 -15.37
C ALA A 1163 -35.46 56.79 -14.68
N GLY A 1164 -35.75 56.59 -13.40
CA GLY A 1164 -36.67 57.37 -12.58
C GLY A 1164 -37.73 56.51 -11.87
N CYS A 1165 -38.64 57.18 -11.17
CA CYS A 1165 -39.73 56.51 -10.45
C CYS A 1165 -40.89 56.17 -11.40
N LEU A 1166 -41.18 54.88 -11.53
CA LEU A 1166 -42.30 54.35 -12.29
C LEU A 1166 -43.37 53.75 -11.37
N ILE A 1167 -44.63 53.97 -11.73
CA ILE A 1167 -45.81 53.53 -11.00
C ILE A 1167 -46.48 52.42 -11.81
N PHE A 1168 -46.58 51.25 -11.20
CA PHE A 1168 -47.22 50.04 -11.73
C PHE A 1168 -48.58 49.92 -11.05
N GLN A 1169 -49.67 49.88 -11.81
CA GLN A 1169 -51.03 49.99 -11.29
C GLN A 1169 -51.95 48.97 -11.97
N VAL A 1170 -52.61 48.10 -11.20
CA VAL A 1170 -53.64 47.19 -11.71
C VAL A 1170 -55.02 47.75 -11.40
N ILE A 1171 -55.89 47.82 -12.41
CA ILE A 1171 -57.20 48.48 -12.35
C ILE A 1171 -58.30 47.53 -12.82
N THR A 1172 -59.36 47.37 -12.03
CA THR A 1172 -60.58 46.65 -12.41
C THR A 1172 -61.61 47.60 -13.04
N SER A 1173 -62.78 47.08 -13.42
CA SER A 1173 -63.87 47.87 -13.99
C SER A 1173 -64.49 48.92 -13.03
N SER A 1174 -64.08 48.95 -11.75
CA SER A 1174 -64.62 49.89 -10.74
C SER A 1174 -63.57 50.59 -9.86
N GLN A 1175 -62.35 50.05 -9.70
CA GLN A 1175 -61.33 50.64 -8.81
C GLN A 1175 -59.89 50.23 -9.17
N VAL A 1176 -58.91 50.95 -8.64
CA VAL A 1176 -57.52 50.48 -8.57
C VAL A 1176 -57.47 49.33 -7.56
N ALA A 1177 -56.88 48.19 -7.95
CA ALA A 1177 -56.83 46.97 -7.16
C ALA A 1177 -55.46 46.72 -6.49
N GLN A 1178 -54.37 47.19 -7.10
CA GLN A 1178 -53.04 47.25 -6.49
C GLN A 1178 -52.21 48.34 -7.16
N GLN A 1179 -51.31 48.98 -6.41
CA GLN A 1179 -50.32 49.92 -6.96
C GLN A 1179 -48.96 49.69 -6.30
N LEU A 1180 -47.89 49.76 -7.09
CA LEU A 1180 -46.49 49.60 -6.68
C LEU A 1180 -45.66 50.72 -7.32
N VAL A 1181 -44.68 51.26 -6.60
CA VAL A 1181 -43.72 52.24 -7.11
C VAL A 1181 -42.35 51.58 -7.17
N ILE A 1182 -41.66 51.71 -8.30
CA ILE A 1182 -40.33 51.13 -8.54
C ILE A 1182 -39.40 52.24 -9.03
N VAL A 1183 -38.22 52.34 -8.44
CA VAL A 1183 -37.16 53.23 -8.91
C VAL A 1183 -36.29 52.45 -9.91
N VAL A 1184 -36.25 52.91 -11.15
CA VAL A 1184 -35.34 52.39 -12.18
C VAL A 1184 -34.10 53.29 -12.19
N ASN A 1185 -32.92 52.73 -11.92
CA ASN A 1185 -31.65 53.42 -12.13
C ASN A 1185 -31.08 53.08 -13.52
N ASN A 1186 -30.15 53.91 -14.01
CA ASN A 1186 -29.45 53.68 -15.30
C ASN A 1186 -28.55 52.44 -15.26
#